data_AF-A0A8X7XCK0-F1
#
_entry.id   AF-A0A8X7XCK0-F1
#
_cell.length_a   1.000
_cell.length_b   1.000
_cell.length_c   1.000
_cell.angle_alpha   90.00
_cell.angle_beta   90.00
_cell.angle_gamma   90.00
#
_symmetry.space_group_name_H-M   'P 1'
#
loop_
_entity.id
_entity.type
_entity.pdbx_description
1 polymer ?
#
loop_
_entity_poly.entity_id
_entity_poly.type
_entity_poly.pdbx_seq_one_letter_code
_entity_poly.pdbx_strand_id
1 'polypeptide(L)'
;MALKRRSFVRWGSGPLSPGTCNEVTASTMTDEAYRRVNEWRGDMGHRAVTFDSLALVSQMTSVIKCKAAVAWEPKKPLTIEEIEVAPPQAHEVRLKVVATGVCHSDYYILYEGGKEYGFPCVLGHEGAGIVESVGPGVTRFKPGDKVIPLFVSQCAECPLCLSDKTNQCVKNWTVDEKNMKSKSRFTCKGKVIIQFMGTSTFSEYTVVPEEALTKIPDSAPLDKVCLLGCGISTGYGAAINTAKVQPGSTCAVFGLGAVGLAAVMGCQAAGASRIFAVDINKDKSSKAKEFGATDFINPKDYKKPIQEVLMEMTDGGVDFSLECAGNVDVMRSALESTKRAWGVSVIVGWVDVKDVSTKPVDLICGRTWKGSYFGGWKSVQSVPKLVSDYMEKKIKVDEFITHTMPLEKVNEAFELMVTGKSAMHAVSWQRHNWHSKDAKENPSATQTVDSTASKDSLGRHEGDQQWQGMVPDTMTQMSPQVIATGVCHTDLYFLYEGGPKGGFPAVLGHEGAGIVESVGPGVTKFKPGDHVIPLFVSQCGECKFCVNPKTNLCEKSWSDERYDVMSDPITRFSCKGKPILQFMGTSTFSEYTVVQEIAVTKISDAAPLDKVCLLGCGISTGYGAALNTAKVEPGSTCAVFGLGAVGLAAVMGCKVAGASRIIAVDVNKDKFNIAKVFGATEFVNPKDYDKPIQQVLSEMTNGGVDFSFECVGNVQVMRNALESCHKGWGTGIIVGWTDVADVSTRPLQLIAGRTWKGTFFGGWKSVESVPKLVLDYMAKKIKLDEFITHNLTLDKINEAFTLMTAGKRNKKANDIYDGVTVKQITQDLGFDINFYYSGVEAAAATWQRDGSSNKISDGSAEVQRHT
;
A
#
# COMPACT_ATOMS: atom_id res chain seq x y z
N MET A 1 -1.87 -43.20 41.38
CA MET A 1 -1.75 -43.26 42.86
C MET A 1 -2.54 -42.11 43.49
N ALA A 2 -2.60 -41.99 44.83
CA ALA A 2 -3.57 -41.14 45.52
C ALA A 2 -3.40 -39.62 45.19
N LEU A 3 -4.43 -38.77 45.03
CA LEU A 3 -5.68 -38.51 45.77
C LEU A 3 -5.50 -37.65 47.05
N LYS A 4 -5.94 -36.38 46.99
CA LYS A 4 -6.62 -35.68 48.08
C LYS A 4 -7.57 -34.60 47.51
N ARG A 5 -8.64 -34.29 48.24
CA ARG A 5 -9.83 -33.54 47.76
C ARG A 5 -9.97 -32.18 48.47
N ARG A 6 -10.65 -31.23 47.80
CA ARG A 6 -11.73 -30.35 48.32
C ARG A 6 -12.37 -29.63 47.11
N SER A 7 -13.48 -30.16 46.57
CA SER A 7 -14.87 -29.86 46.98
C SER A 7 -15.38 -28.48 46.55
N PHE A 8 -15.78 -28.35 45.28
CA PHE A 8 -16.62 -27.24 44.80
C PHE A 8 -18.08 -27.45 45.22
N VAL A 9 -18.75 -26.39 45.66
CA VAL A 9 -20.21 -26.36 45.79
C VAL A 9 -20.81 -25.85 44.48
N ARG A 10 -21.88 -26.52 44.02
CA ARG A 10 -22.54 -26.23 42.73
C ARG A 10 -23.81 -25.43 42.99
N TRP A 11 -23.87 -24.20 42.48
CA TRP A 11 -25.11 -23.44 42.31
C TRP A 11 -25.46 -23.39 40.83
N GLY A 12 -26.76 -23.33 40.50
CA GLY A 12 -27.21 -23.34 39.12
C GLY A 12 -28.61 -22.76 38.93
N SER A 13 -28.83 -22.28 37.70
CA SER A 13 -30.12 -22.01 37.04
C SER A 13 -31.16 -21.13 37.77
N GLY A 14 -31.30 -19.89 37.29
CA GLY A 14 -32.49 -19.07 37.45
C GLY A 14 -32.45 -17.88 36.47
N PRO A 15 -33.32 -17.79 35.45
CA PRO A 15 -33.35 -16.66 34.52
C PRO A 15 -34.19 -15.50 35.08
N LEU A 16 -33.85 -14.26 34.70
CA LEU A 16 -34.65 -13.07 34.99
C LEU A 16 -35.17 -12.45 33.69
N SER A 17 -36.47 -12.18 33.66
CA SER A 17 -37.18 -11.49 32.58
C SER A 17 -37.16 -9.96 32.76
N PRO A 18 -37.27 -9.17 31.67
CA PRO A 18 -37.23 -7.71 31.75
C PRO A 18 -38.51 -7.10 32.33
N GLY A 19 -38.40 -6.02 33.09
CA GLY A 19 -39.55 -5.29 33.64
C GLY A 19 -39.22 -3.87 34.11
N THR A 20 -39.84 -2.88 33.44
CA THR A 20 -40.11 -1.50 33.87
C THR A 20 -39.00 -0.68 34.56
N CYS A 21 -38.54 0.37 33.88
CA CYS A 21 -37.97 1.55 34.53
C CYS A 21 -39.02 2.25 35.41
N ASN A 22 -38.59 2.85 36.51
CA ASN A 22 -39.14 4.08 37.08
C ASN A 22 -38.06 4.79 37.93
N GLU A 23 -38.28 6.06 38.23
CA GLU A 23 -37.24 6.98 38.71
C GLU A 23 -36.77 6.70 40.14
N VAL A 24 -35.45 6.82 40.37
CA VAL A 24 -34.85 6.98 41.70
C VAL A 24 -33.85 8.13 41.63
N THR A 25 -34.02 9.13 42.50
CA THR A 25 -33.22 10.35 42.49
C THR A 25 -31.86 10.20 43.18
N ALA A 26 -30.86 10.95 42.71
CA ALA A 26 -29.50 10.90 43.24
C ALA A 26 -29.35 11.58 44.61
N SER A 27 -29.63 10.85 45.69
CA SER A 27 -29.40 11.32 47.07
C SER A 27 -29.01 10.26 48.11
N THR A 28 -29.02 8.97 47.79
CA THR A 28 -28.90 7.87 48.78
C THR A 28 -27.64 6.98 48.66
N MET A 29 -26.77 7.21 47.67
CA MET A 29 -25.59 6.33 47.42
C MET A 29 -24.38 6.57 48.34
N THR A 30 -24.41 7.56 49.25
CA THR A 30 -23.26 7.87 50.12
C THR A 30 -23.11 6.90 51.29
N ASP A 31 -24.22 6.50 51.91
CA ASP A 31 -24.17 5.94 53.26
C ASP A 31 -23.81 4.44 53.27
N GLU A 32 -24.24 3.68 52.25
CA GLU A 32 -23.91 2.25 52.18
C GLU A 32 -22.41 2.03 51.90
N ALA A 33 -21.80 2.89 51.09
CA ALA A 33 -20.35 2.89 50.88
C ALA A 33 -19.61 3.22 52.19
N TYR A 34 -20.06 4.25 52.92
CA TYR A 34 -19.47 4.65 54.20
C TYR A 34 -19.60 3.54 55.28
N ARG A 35 -20.69 2.79 55.25
CA ARG A 35 -20.91 1.64 56.14
C ARG A 35 -19.96 0.48 55.84
N ARG A 36 -19.84 0.06 54.58
CA ARG A 36 -18.95 -1.05 54.17
C ARG A 36 -17.47 -0.76 54.49
N VAL A 37 -17.03 0.51 54.40
CA VAL A 37 -15.68 0.94 54.82
C VAL A 37 -15.43 0.77 56.32
N ASN A 38 -16.46 0.96 57.16
CA ASN A 38 -16.34 0.76 58.61
C ASN A 38 -16.50 -0.71 59.03
N GLU A 39 -17.29 -1.52 58.30
CA GLU A 39 -17.35 -2.97 58.52
C GLU A 39 -16.00 -3.66 58.18
N TRP A 40 -15.24 -3.14 57.21
CA TRP A 40 -13.87 -3.61 56.92
C TRP A 40 -12.82 -3.25 58.01
N ARG A 41 -13.13 -2.32 58.94
CA ARG A 41 -12.22 -1.96 60.05
C ARG A 41 -12.25 -2.96 61.21
N GLY A 42 -13.14 -3.94 61.20
CA GLY A 42 -13.31 -4.89 62.31
C GLY A 42 -12.23 -5.97 62.43
N ASP A 43 -11.54 -6.32 61.34
CA ASP A 43 -10.86 -7.63 61.22
C ASP A 43 -9.40 -7.56 60.73
N MET A 44 -8.71 -6.43 60.96
CA MET A 44 -7.25 -6.33 60.79
C MET A 44 -6.57 -5.63 61.98
N GLY A 45 -5.71 -6.38 62.68
CA GLY A 45 -4.93 -5.87 63.81
C GLY A 45 -3.91 -4.81 63.41
N HIS A 46 -3.77 -3.80 64.27
CA HIS A 46 -2.89 -2.63 64.20
C HIS A 46 -1.75 -2.66 63.16
N ARG A 47 -1.97 -1.98 62.03
CA ARG A 47 -0.91 -1.26 61.29
C ARG A 47 -1.35 0.19 61.11
N ALA A 48 -0.47 1.12 61.43
CA ALA A 48 -0.79 2.54 61.37
C ALA A 48 -0.88 3.02 59.92
N VAL A 49 -2.07 3.47 59.52
CA VAL A 49 -2.26 4.29 58.31
C VAL A 49 -1.74 5.69 58.65
N THR A 50 -0.51 6.01 58.23
CA THR A 50 0.09 7.33 58.49
C THR A 50 -0.61 8.40 57.67
N PHE A 51 -0.66 9.63 58.20
CA PHE A 51 -1.36 10.76 57.55
C PHE A 51 -0.83 11.05 56.13
N ASP A 52 0.45 10.78 55.85
CA ASP A 52 1.04 10.89 54.50
C ASP A 52 0.29 10.08 53.45
N SER A 53 -0.22 8.89 53.80
CA SER A 53 -0.93 8.02 52.86
C SER A 53 -2.27 8.61 52.39
N LEU A 54 -2.97 9.33 53.28
CA LEU A 54 -4.20 10.05 52.94
C LEU A 54 -3.90 11.31 52.14
N ALA A 55 -2.80 12.02 52.44
CA ALA A 55 -2.35 13.17 51.65
C ALA A 55 -1.95 12.78 50.22
N LEU A 56 -1.21 11.67 50.04
CA LEU A 56 -0.85 11.11 48.74
C LEU A 56 -2.07 10.74 47.90
N VAL A 57 -3.03 10.01 48.49
CA VAL A 57 -4.29 9.66 47.80
C VAL A 57 -5.06 10.94 47.43
N SER A 58 -5.15 11.91 48.34
CA SER A 58 -5.84 13.19 48.08
C SER A 58 -5.21 14.03 46.98
N GLN A 59 -3.89 13.93 46.74
CA GLN A 59 -3.24 14.59 45.60
C GLN A 59 -3.58 13.88 44.29
N MET A 60 -3.48 12.56 44.24
CA MET A 60 -3.72 11.78 43.01
C MET A 60 -5.16 11.89 42.47
N THR A 61 -6.15 12.13 43.34
CA THR A 61 -7.55 12.33 42.95
C THR A 61 -7.94 13.78 42.67
N SER A 62 -7.01 14.74 42.75
CA SER A 62 -7.31 16.17 42.57
C SER A 62 -7.35 16.59 41.09
N VAL A 63 -8.18 17.59 40.76
CA VAL A 63 -8.15 18.27 39.46
C VAL A 63 -6.96 19.23 39.43
N ILE A 64 -6.11 19.13 38.42
CA ILE A 64 -4.99 20.06 38.22
C ILE A 64 -5.46 21.24 37.36
N LYS A 65 -5.15 22.47 37.76
CA LYS A 65 -5.22 23.65 36.90
C LYS A 65 -3.85 23.92 36.31
N CYS A 66 -3.77 24.07 34.98
CA CYS A 66 -2.50 24.30 34.28
C CYS A 66 -2.70 24.96 32.91
N LYS A 67 -1.61 25.37 32.26
CA LYS A 67 -1.66 25.94 30.91
C LYS A 67 -1.89 24.88 29.83
N ALA A 68 -2.62 25.25 28.80
CA ALA A 68 -2.66 24.56 27.51
C ALA A 68 -2.79 25.55 26.36
N ALA A 69 -2.36 25.14 25.16
CA ALA A 69 -2.68 25.84 23.92
C ALA A 69 -3.95 25.24 23.31
N VAL A 70 -5.07 25.95 23.45
CA VAL A 70 -6.39 25.50 23.01
C VAL A 70 -6.67 25.99 21.60
N ALA A 71 -7.06 25.08 20.73
CA ALA A 71 -7.68 25.37 19.45
C ALA A 71 -9.19 25.54 19.66
N TRP A 72 -9.68 26.78 19.71
CA TRP A 72 -11.12 27.03 19.88
C TRP A 72 -11.93 26.76 18.60
N GLU A 73 -11.35 27.05 17.43
CA GLU A 73 -11.97 26.91 16.11
C GLU A 73 -10.89 26.53 15.07
N PRO A 74 -11.24 25.83 13.97
CA PRO A 74 -10.31 25.63 12.86
C PRO A 74 -9.99 26.95 12.16
N LYS A 75 -8.79 27.02 11.57
CA LYS A 75 -8.23 28.19 10.87
C LYS A 75 -8.09 29.44 11.75
N LYS A 76 -7.93 29.24 13.06
CA LYS A 76 -7.58 30.27 14.05
C LYS A 76 -6.26 29.90 14.76
N PRO A 77 -5.46 30.89 15.19
CA PRO A 77 -4.32 30.65 16.09
C PRO A 77 -4.76 29.99 17.40
N LEU A 78 -3.86 29.21 18.00
CA LEU A 78 -4.04 28.65 19.34
C LEU A 78 -4.01 29.77 20.39
N THR A 79 -4.86 29.69 21.41
CA THR A 79 -4.81 30.59 22.57
C THR A 79 -4.28 29.84 23.79
N ILE A 80 -3.40 30.49 24.57
CA ILE A 80 -2.96 29.95 25.85
C ILE A 80 -4.05 30.19 26.89
N GLU A 81 -4.54 29.12 27.49
CA GLU A 81 -5.64 29.11 28.46
C GLU A 81 -5.20 28.41 29.75
N GLU A 82 -5.81 28.78 30.89
CA GLU A 82 -5.86 27.89 32.04
C GLU A 82 -6.95 26.84 31.79
N ILE A 83 -6.55 25.56 31.80
CA ILE A 83 -7.45 24.42 31.70
C ILE A 83 -7.44 23.62 33.01
N GLU A 84 -8.50 22.85 33.20
CA GLU A 84 -8.68 21.89 34.28
C GLU A 84 -8.48 20.48 33.73
N VAL A 85 -7.54 19.75 34.32
CA VAL A 85 -7.18 18.38 33.97
C VAL A 85 -7.65 17.44 35.08
N ALA A 86 -8.64 16.61 34.76
CA ALA A 86 -9.21 15.62 35.68
C ALA A 86 -8.14 14.61 36.16
N PRO A 87 -8.35 13.95 37.32
CA PRO A 87 -7.56 12.78 37.70
C PRO A 87 -7.74 11.63 36.69
N PRO A 88 -6.75 10.74 36.55
CA PRO A 88 -6.83 9.59 35.65
C PRO A 88 -7.89 8.57 36.12
N GLN A 89 -8.71 8.08 35.19
CA GLN A 89 -9.64 6.97 35.44
C GLN A 89 -8.94 5.62 35.32
N ALA A 90 -9.68 4.51 35.46
CA ALA A 90 -9.09 3.18 35.38
C ALA A 90 -8.36 2.95 34.05
N HIS A 91 -7.16 2.37 34.12
CA HIS A 91 -6.21 2.20 32.99
C HIS A 91 -5.68 3.49 32.35
N GLU A 92 -5.84 4.65 32.98
CA GLU A 92 -5.27 5.92 32.53
C GLU A 92 -4.08 6.38 33.38
N VAL A 93 -3.22 7.21 32.79
CA VAL A 93 -2.03 7.77 33.42
C VAL A 93 -1.99 9.27 33.16
N ARG A 94 -1.84 10.07 34.22
CA ARG A 94 -1.67 11.52 34.11
C ARG A 94 -0.18 11.87 34.12
N LEU A 95 0.21 12.63 33.11
CA LEU A 95 1.59 13.00 32.82
C LEU A 95 1.78 14.48 33.06
N LYS A 96 2.92 14.85 33.66
CA LYS A 96 3.50 16.17 33.47
C LYS A 96 4.32 16.15 32.18
N VAL A 97 3.92 16.93 31.19
CA VAL A 97 4.70 17.10 29.95
C VAL A 97 5.93 17.96 30.27
N VAL A 98 7.09 17.58 29.74
CA VAL A 98 8.36 18.31 29.93
C VAL A 98 8.81 18.94 28.60
N ALA A 99 8.57 18.27 27.48
CA ALA A 99 8.66 18.85 26.16
C ALA A 99 7.64 18.24 25.19
N THR A 100 7.34 18.97 24.12
CA THR A 100 6.52 18.51 22.99
C THR A 100 7.13 18.98 21.67
N GLY A 101 7.18 18.10 20.68
CA GLY A 101 7.39 18.48 19.28
C GLY A 101 6.20 19.28 18.74
N VAL A 102 6.40 20.01 17.64
CA VAL A 102 5.33 20.63 16.84
C VAL A 102 5.49 20.12 15.41
N CYS A 103 4.44 19.47 14.90
CA CYS A 103 4.50 18.70 13.66
C CYS A 103 3.41 19.13 12.66
N HIS A 104 3.60 18.79 11.38
CA HIS A 104 2.65 19.13 10.31
C HIS A 104 1.27 18.52 10.54
N SER A 105 1.16 17.38 11.24
CA SER A 105 -0.14 16.78 11.57
C SER A 105 -0.96 17.68 12.51
N ASP A 106 -0.34 18.39 13.46
CA ASP A 106 -1.06 19.34 14.32
C ASP A 106 -1.52 20.58 13.52
N TYR A 107 -0.68 21.07 12.60
CA TYR A 107 -1.03 22.19 11.70
C TYR A 107 -2.15 21.81 10.72
N TYR A 108 -2.05 20.63 10.09
CA TYR A 108 -3.02 20.11 9.15
C TYR A 108 -4.42 20.06 9.78
N ILE A 109 -4.53 19.52 11.00
CA ILE A 109 -5.80 19.41 11.72
C ILE A 109 -6.38 20.80 12.06
N LEU A 110 -5.52 21.75 12.45
CA LEU A 110 -5.96 23.11 12.78
C LEU A 110 -6.37 23.93 11.55
N TYR A 111 -5.62 23.86 10.45
CA TYR A 111 -5.75 24.79 9.32
C TYR A 111 -6.29 24.17 8.02
N GLU A 112 -6.23 22.85 7.82
CA GLU A 112 -6.53 22.21 6.53
C GLU A 112 -7.71 21.23 6.61
N GLY A 113 -7.67 20.27 7.53
CA GLY A 113 -8.64 19.16 7.65
C GLY A 113 -10.08 19.56 8.02
N GLY A 114 -10.32 20.80 8.43
CA GLY A 114 -11.67 21.32 8.65
C GLY A 114 -12.32 20.89 9.97
N LYS A 115 -13.64 21.06 10.08
CA LYS A 115 -14.39 20.95 11.35
C LYS A 115 -14.57 19.51 11.86
N GLU A 116 -14.48 18.52 10.98
CA GLU A 116 -14.81 17.11 11.27
C GLU A 116 -13.88 16.47 12.31
N TYR A 117 -12.67 17.01 12.46
CA TYR A 117 -11.67 16.59 13.45
C TYR A 117 -11.97 17.03 14.90
N GLY A 118 -13.01 17.82 15.13
CA GLY A 118 -13.55 18.13 16.46
C GLY A 118 -12.88 19.32 17.17
N PHE A 119 -13.70 20.31 17.53
CA PHE A 119 -13.28 21.53 18.25
C PHE A 119 -14.28 21.87 19.39
N PRO A 120 -13.86 22.57 20.46
CA PRO A 120 -12.48 22.98 20.74
C PRO A 120 -11.60 21.81 21.20
N CYS A 121 -10.29 21.87 20.98
CA CYS A 121 -9.36 20.79 21.32
C CYS A 121 -7.98 21.29 21.83
N VAL A 122 -7.20 20.40 22.44
CA VAL A 122 -5.76 20.61 22.71
C VAL A 122 -4.98 19.66 21.81
N LEU A 123 -4.11 20.21 20.95
CA LEU A 123 -3.31 19.46 19.98
C LEU A 123 -2.00 18.91 20.61
N GLY A 124 -1.10 18.39 19.78
CA GLY A 124 0.19 17.85 20.19
C GLY A 124 0.17 16.32 20.36
N HIS A 125 1.12 15.66 19.72
CA HIS A 125 1.27 14.20 19.74
C HIS A 125 2.73 13.70 19.81
N GLU A 126 3.70 14.62 19.91
CA GLU A 126 5.14 14.33 20.02
C GLU A 126 5.65 14.69 21.42
N GLY A 127 5.11 14.07 22.47
CA GLY A 127 5.42 14.43 23.87
C GLY A 127 6.55 13.61 24.49
N ALA A 128 7.21 14.18 25.49
CA ALA A 128 7.89 13.41 26.54
C ALA A 128 7.69 14.07 27.90
N GLY A 129 7.57 13.24 28.94
CA GLY A 129 7.16 13.71 30.26
C GLY A 129 7.49 12.76 31.40
N ILE A 130 6.92 13.08 32.56
CA ILE A 130 7.07 12.33 33.81
C ILE A 130 5.67 11.98 34.31
N VAL A 131 5.45 10.74 34.73
CA VAL A 131 4.18 10.32 35.34
C VAL A 131 3.96 11.10 36.64
N GLU A 132 2.81 11.74 36.79
CA GLU A 132 2.39 12.43 38.01
C GLU A 132 1.47 11.53 38.85
N SER A 133 0.48 10.89 38.23
CA SER A 133 -0.42 9.93 38.89
C SER A 133 -0.89 8.84 37.91
N VAL A 134 -1.36 7.73 38.48
CA VAL A 134 -1.89 6.57 37.77
C VAL A 134 -3.29 6.27 38.29
N GLY A 135 -4.21 5.92 37.39
CA GLY A 135 -5.55 5.50 37.76
C GLY A 135 -5.63 4.03 38.18
N PRO A 136 -6.79 3.57 38.68
CA PRO A 136 -6.99 2.18 39.09
C PRO A 136 -6.63 1.16 38.01
N GLY A 137 -6.04 0.04 38.40
CA GLY A 137 -5.68 -1.06 37.49
C GLY A 137 -4.36 -0.89 36.73
N VAL A 138 -3.80 0.32 36.64
CA VAL A 138 -2.47 0.53 36.04
C VAL A 138 -1.39 -0.09 36.92
N THR A 139 -0.60 -0.99 36.36
CA THR A 139 0.54 -1.64 37.05
C THR A 139 1.89 -1.39 36.38
N ARG A 140 1.89 -0.92 35.12
CA ARG A 140 3.10 -0.72 34.29
C ARG A 140 3.87 0.57 34.57
N PHE A 141 3.27 1.50 35.32
CA PHE A 141 3.77 2.85 35.57
C PHE A 141 3.60 3.23 37.03
N LYS A 142 4.43 4.15 37.51
CA LYS A 142 4.28 4.82 38.82
C LYS A 142 4.70 6.30 38.71
N PRO A 143 4.27 7.17 39.65
CA PRO A 143 4.76 8.54 39.75
C PRO A 143 6.29 8.63 39.70
N GLY A 144 6.80 9.63 38.96
CA GLY A 144 8.23 9.84 38.73
C GLY A 144 8.85 9.08 37.55
N ASP A 145 8.16 8.11 36.96
CA ASP A 145 8.67 7.41 35.76
C ASP A 145 8.73 8.34 34.54
N LYS A 146 9.86 8.36 33.83
CA LYS A 146 9.99 9.04 32.52
C LYS A 146 9.31 8.25 31.41
N VAL A 147 8.54 8.94 30.57
CA VAL A 147 7.66 8.31 29.57
C VAL A 147 7.48 9.14 28.30
N ILE A 148 7.07 8.46 27.22
CA ILE A 148 6.63 9.04 25.94
C ILE A 148 5.19 8.57 25.68
N PRO A 149 4.18 9.46 25.60
CA PRO A 149 2.86 9.15 25.06
C PRO A 149 2.90 8.96 23.54
N LEU A 150 2.10 8.04 23.02
CA LEU A 150 2.17 7.52 21.65
C LEU A 150 0.77 7.45 21.03
N PHE A 151 0.57 8.12 19.89
CA PHE A 151 -0.73 8.10 19.19
C PHE A 151 -1.12 6.72 18.65
N VAL A 152 -0.13 5.84 18.42
CA VAL A 152 -0.33 4.42 18.16
C VAL A 152 -0.27 3.68 19.49
N SER A 153 -1.37 3.04 19.87
CA SER A 153 -1.45 2.22 21.08
C SER A 153 -0.93 0.80 20.82
N GLN A 154 -0.55 0.08 21.88
CA GLN A 154 -0.20 -1.34 21.83
C GLN A 154 -0.65 -2.02 23.13
N CYS A 155 -1.84 -2.62 23.12
CA CYS A 155 -2.39 -3.33 24.28
C CYS A 155 -1.77 -4.73 24.53
N ALA A 156 -0.96 -5.23 23.61
CA ALA A 156 -0.34 -6.58 23.61
C ALA A 156 -1.31 -7.79 23.60
N GLU A 157 -2.60 -7.60 23.90
CA GLU A 157 -3.60 -8.69 24.02
C GLU A 157 -4.50 -8.89 22.79
N CYS A 158 -4.77 -7.84 22.00
CA CYS A 158 -5.69 -7.96 20.86
C CYS A 158 -5.04 -8.71 19.67
N PRO A 159 -5.83 -9.34 18.77
CA PRO A 159 -5.30 -10.09 17.62
C PRO A 159 -4.33 -9.28 16.74
N LEU A 160 -4.56 -7.97 16.58
CA LEU A 160 -3.69 -7.09 15.79
C LEU A 160 -2.39 -6.71 16.52
N CYS A 161 -2.39 -6.73 17.85
CA CYS A 161 -1.16 -6.61 18.64
C CYS A 161 -0.35 -7.91 18.65
N LEU A 162 -1.01 -9.07 18.68
CA LEU A 162 -0.40 -10.40 18.68
C LEU A 162 0.15 -10.79 17.29
N SER A 163 -0.51 -10.40 16.20
CA SER A 163 -0.04 -10.58 14.83
C SER A 163 1.24 -9.77 14.58
N ASP A 164 2.26 -10.36 13.95
CA ASP A 164 3.48 -9.65 13.53
C ASP A 164 3.24 -8.73 12.32
N LYS A 165 2.18 -8.99 11.53
CA LYS A 165 1.91 -8.33 10.25
C LYS A 165 1.56 -6.84 10.34
N THR A 166 1.19 -6.31 11.52
CA THR A 166 0.77 -4.90 11.66
C THR A 166 1.04 -4.28 13.03
N ASN A 167 1.07 -2.94 13.10
CA ASN A 167 1.16 -2.18 14.34
C ASN A 167 -0.14 -1.50 14.80
N GLN A 168 -1.25 -1.65 14.07
CA GLN A 168 -2.52 -1.00 14.40
C GLN A 168 -3.28 -1.78 15.50
N CYS A 169 -3.26 -1.28 16.73
CA CYS A 169 -4.02 -1.85 17.85
C CYS A 169 -5.53 -1.52 17.73
N VAL A 170 -6.41 -2.46 18.10
CA VAL A 170 -7.88 -2.22 18.13
C VAL A 170 -8.30 -1.16 19.15
N LYS A 171 -7.43 -0.87 20.14
CA LYS A 171 -7.63 0.19 21.14
C LYS A 171 -7.03 1.55 20.74
N ASN A 172 -6.50 1.70 19.51
CA ASN A 172 -6.02 2.99 19.00
C ASN A 172 -7.10 4.08 19.13
N TRP A 173 -6.67 5.32 19.38
CA TRP A 173 -7.61 6.43 19.57
C TRP A 173 -8.32 6.80 18.26
N THR A 174 -9.62 6.51 18.19
CA THR A 174 -10.47 6.76 17.02
C THR A 174 -10.93 8.20 16.94
N VAL A 175 -10.82 8.82 15.76
CA VAL A 175 -11.05 10.25 15.51
C VAL A 175 -12.52 10.67 15.37
N ASP A 176 -13.46 9.93 15.99
CA ASP A 176 -14.89 10.30 16.03
C ASP A 176 -15.14 11.33 17.15
N GLU A 177 -15.67 12.50 16.78
CA GLU A 177 -15.98 13.60 17.69
C GLU A 177 -16.80 13.17 18.93
N LYS A 178 -17.77 12.25 18.77
CA LYS A 178 -18.60 11.78 19.89
C LYS A 178 -17.78 10.97 20.88
N ASN A 179 -17.02 9.98 20.38
CA ASN A 179 -16.07 9.22 21.19
C ASN A 179 -15.03 10.14 21.85
N MET A 180 -14.40 11.05 21.10
CA MET A 180 -13.33 11.92 21.62
C MET A 180 -13.84 12.91 22.69
N LYS A 181 -15.07 13.44 22.55
CA LYS A 181 -15.71 14.24 23.61
C LYS A 181 -15.99 13.42 24.87
N SER A 182 -16.51 12.20 24.73
CA SER A 182 -16.85 11.32 25.87
C SER A 182 -15.62 10.85 26.68
N LYS A 183 -14.46 10.75 26.04
CA LYS A 183 -13.21 10.27 26.66
C LYS A 183 -12.33 11.36 27.25
N SER A 184 -12.61 12.64 27.00
CA SER A 184 -11.72 13.72 27.42
C SER A 184 -11.59 13.86 28.95
N ARG A 185 -10.43 14.34 29.39
CA ARG A 185 -10.10 14.73 30.77
C ARG A 185 -9.90 16.24 30.94
N PHE A 186 -10.18 17.05 29.91
CA PHE A 186 -9.99 18.49 29.94
C PHE A 186 -11.31 19.28 29.98
N THR A 187 -11.38 20.23 30.90
CA THR A 187 -12.38 21.32 30.88
C THR A 187 -11.71 22.69 30.84
N CYS A 188 -12.34 23.66 30.19
CA CYS A 188 -11.94 25.06 30.20
C CYS A 188 -13.18 25.94 30.08
N LYS A 189 -13.33 26.95 30.94
CA LYS A 189 -14.47 27.89 30.94
C LYS A 189 -15.84 27.17 30.93
N GLY A 190 -15.95 26.08 31.71
CA GLY A 190 -17.15 25.24 31.81
C GLY A 190 -17.46 24.35 30.59
N LYS A 191 -16.58 24.30 29.59
CA LYS A 191 -16.74 23.45 28.39
C LYS A 191 -15.74 22.30 28.41
N VAL A 192 -16.15 21.12 27.93
CA VAL A 192 -15.23 20.02 27.60
C VAL A 192 -14.36 20.44 26.42
N ILE A 193 -13.05 20.29 26.55
CA ILE A 193 -12.07 20.47 25.48
C ILE A 193 -11.63 19.10 24.99
N ILE A 194 -11.62 18.85 23.69
CA ILE A 194 -11.34 17.53 23.12
C ILE A 194 -9.85 17.18 23.23
N GLN A 195 -9.56 15.91 23.55
CA GLN A 195 -8.21 15.36 23.45
C GLN A 195 -7.91 14.83 22.04
N PHE A 196 -6.78 15.28 21.50
CA PHE A 196 -6.27 14.96 20.17
C PHE A 196 -5.37 13.72 20.23
N MET A 197 -5.61 12.77 19.31
CA MET A 197 -4.83 11.52 19.13
C MET A 197 -4.61 10.65 20.39
N GLY A 198 -5.34 10.90 21.49
CA GLY A 198 -5.11 10.27 22.79
C GLY A 198 -3.85 10.76 23.51
N THR A 199 -3.28 11.90 23.09
CA THR A 199 -1.98 12.42 23.55
C THR A 199 -2.05 13.85 24.09
N SER A 200 -2.63 14.80 23.33
CA SER A 200 -2.73 16.24 23.64
C SER A 200 -1.54 16.86 24.40
N THR A 201 -0.36 16.85 23.77
CA THR A 201 0.89 17.25 24.42
C THR A 201 1.13 18.76 24.47
N PHE A 202 0.24 19.59 23.90
CA PHE A 202 0.24 21.05 24.05
C PHE A 202 -0.41 21.52 25.37
N SER A 203 -0.16 20.81 26.47
CA SER A 203 -0.53 21.20 27.84
C SER A 203 0.53 20.75 28.84
N GLU A 204 0.66 21.47 29.97
CA GLU A 204 1.58 21.08 31.05
C GLU A 204 1.24 19.71 31.63
N TYR A 205 -0.05 19.34 31.62
CA TYR A 205 -0.51 18.02 32.04
C TYR A 205 -1.50 17.43 31.03
N THR A 206 -1.37 16.14 30.77
CA THR A 206 -2.28 15.37 29.90
C THR A 206 -2.58 14.01 30.53
N VAL A 207 -3.69 13.39 30.14
CA VAL A 207 -4.09 12.06 30.60
C VAL A 207 -4.18 11.14 29.39
N VAL A 208 -3.50 10.00 29.44
CA VAL A 208 -3.40 9.04 28.33
C VAL A 208 -3.74 7.62 28.80
N PRO A 209 -4.34 6.76 27.96
CA PRO A 209 -4.55 5.35 28.32
C PRO A 209 -3.20 4.61 28.37
N GLU A 210 -3.04 3.63 29.26
CA GLU A 210 -1.73 3.01 29.51
C GLU A 210 -1.17 2.23 28.32
N GLU A 211 -2.01 1.72 27.41
CA GLU A 211 -1.60 1.12 26.14
C GLU A 211 -1.09 2.13 25.11
N ALA A 212 -1.31 3.44 25.32
CA ALA A 212 -0.77 4.54 24.51
C ALA A 212 0.48 5.18 25.17
N LEU A 213 1.08 4.51 26.16
CA LEU A 213 2.21 5.02 26.91
C LEU A 213 3.37 4.03 26.92
N THR A 214 4.61 4.53 26.83
CA THR A 214 5.81 3.72 27.05
C THR A 214 6.80 4.39 28.00
N LYS A 215 7.55 3.54 28.72
CA LYS A 215 8.58 3.96 29.68
C LYS A 215 9.95 3.97 29.01
N ILE A 216 10.75 4.98 29.36
CA ILE A 216 12.07 5.21 28.78
C ILE A 216 13.15 5.27 29.88
N PRO A 217 14.45 5.17 29.55
CA PRO A 217 15.53 5.27 30.55
C PRO A 217 15.51 6.60 31.31
N ASP A 218 15.78 6.57 32.62
CA ASP A 218 15.76 7.76 33.48
C ASP A 218 16.84 8.79 33.09
N SER A 219 17.89 8.39 32.36
CA SER A 219 18.92 9.25 31.79
C SER A 219 18.50 9.99 30.50
N ALA A 220 17.37 9.64 29.89
CA ALA A 220 16.97 10.22 28.61
C ALA A 220 16.62 11.73 28.71
N PRO A 221 17.12 12.57 27.77
CA PRO A 221 16.78 13.99 27.71
C PRO A 221 15.40 14.19 27.06
N LEU A 222 14.43 14.61 27.88
CA LEU A 222 13.01 14.69 27.50
C LEU A 222 12.74 15.72 26.39
N ASP A 223 13.58 16.75 26.27
CA ASP A 223 13.55 17.76 25.21
C ASP A 223 14.05 17.26 23.84
N LYS A 224 14.58 16.03 23.78
CA LYS A 224 15.04 15.37 22.54
C LYS A 224 14.13 14.22 22.14
N VAL A 225 13.90 13.30 23.08
CA VAL A 225 13.24 12.01 22.80
C VAL A 225 11.73 12.15 22.55
N CYS A 226 11.12 13.31 22.83
CA CYS A 226 9.75 13.62 22.48
C CYS A 226 9.43 13.43 20.98
N LEU A 227 10.41 13.70 20.11
CA LEU A 227 10.31 13.55 18.65
C LEU A 227 10.27 12.08 18.18
N LEU A 228 10.63 11.12 19.03
CA LEU A 228 10.50 9.69 18.76
C LEU A 228 9.04 9.21 18.89
N GLY A 229 8.13 10.07 19.36
CA GLY A 229 6.68 9.82 19.39
C GLY A 229 5.99 9.86 18.02
N CYS A 230 6.57 10.53 17.01
CA CYS A 230 6.01 10.54 15.65
C CYS A 230 7.08 10.63 14.54
N GLY A 231 7.53 11.83 14.17
CA GLY A 231 8.14 12.08 12.85
C GLY A 231 9.41 11.27 12.55
N ILE A 232 10.35 11.22 13.50
CA ILE A 232 11.64 10.53 13.31
C ILE A 232 11.43 9.01 13.18
N SER A 233 10.71 8.43 14.14
CA SER A 233 10.36 7.00 14.15
C SER A 233 9.62 6.59 12.88
N THR A 234 8.71 7.45 12.39
CA THR A 234 7.91 7.20 11.18
C THR A 234 8.76 7.15 9.92
N GLY A 235 9.61 8.15 9.68
CA GLY A 235 10.48 8.19 8.49
C GLY A 235 11.54 7.08 8.50
N TYR A 236 12.24 6.92 9.62
CA TYR A 236 13.28 5.90 9.79
C TYR A 236 12.72 4.48 9.62
N GLY A 237 11.60 4.18 10.29
CA GLY A 237 10.90 2.91 10.16
C GLY A 237 10.29 2.66 8.78
N ALA A 238 9.88 3.71 8.06
CA ALA A 238 9.37 3.56 6.69
C ALA A 238 10.43 2.98 5.74
N ALA A 239 11.71 3.32 5.91
CA ALA A 239 12.80 2.71 5.16
C ALA A 239 13.11 1.27 5.63
N ILE A 240 13.34 1.07 6.93
CA ILE A 240 13.88 -0.21 7.42
C ILE A 240 12.82 -1.31 7.64
N ASN A 241 11.62 -0.96 8.10
CA ASN A 241 10.55 -1.93 8.38
C ASN A 241 9.56 -2.06 7.23
N THR A 242 9.10 -0.93 6.66
CA THR A 242 8.02 -0.92 5.67
C THR A 242 8.54 -1.16 4.26
N ALA A 243 9.45 -0.32 3.76
CA ALA A 243 10.10 -0.52 2.47
C ALA A 243 10.93 -1.81 2.49
N LYS A 244 11.69 -2.01 3.57
CA LYS A 244 12.75 -3.04 3.73
C LYS A 244 13.86 -2.83 2.70
N VAL A 245 14.41 -1.60 2.71
CA VAL A 245 15.57 -1.20 1.89
C VAL A 245 16.69 -2.22 2.06
N GLN A 246 17.30 -2.64 0.95
CA GLN A 246 18.34 -3.67 0.93
C GLN A 246 19.73 -3.02 0.76
N PRO A 247 20.80 -3.54 1.38
CA PRO A 247 22.15 -3.07 1.16
C PRO A 247 22.51 -3.00 -0.33
N GLY A 248 23.21 -1.94 -0.74
CA GLY A 248 23.58 -1.67 -2.13
C GLY A 248 22.46 -1.07 -3.00
N SER A 249 21.22 -0.96 -2.51
CA SER A 249 20.09 -0.45 -3.31
C SER A 249 20.12 1.07 -3.54
N THR A 250 19.46 1.52 -4.59
CA THR A 250 19.22 2.94 -4.88
C THR A 250 17.89 3.41 -4.27
N CYS A 251 17.87 4.59 -3.66
CA CYS A 251 16.70 5.14 -2.95
C CYS A 251 16.41 6.59 -3.35
N ALA A 252 15.14 6.98 -3.48
CA ALA A 252 14.72 8.39 -3.57
C ALA A 252 13.76 8.76 -2.43
N VAL A 253 13.97 9.93 -1.81
CA VAL A 253 13.13 10.44 -0.72
C VAL A 253 12.59 11.81 -1.10
N PHE A 254 11.27 11.92 -1.22
CA PHE A 254 10.57 13.12 -1.70
C PHE A 254 9.97 13.91 -0.54
N GLY A 255 10.36 15.17 -0.38
CA GLY A 255 9.93 16.05 0.70
C GLY A 255 10.80 15.89 1.95
N LEU A 256 11.69 16.85 2.17
CA LEU A 256 12.73 16.79 3.21
C LEU A 256 12.31 17.60 4.45
N GLY A 257 11.13 17.29 5.00
CA GLY A 257 10.82 17.61 6.40
C GLY A 257 11.46 16.59 7.34
N ALA A 258 11.17 16.64 8.64
CA ALA A 258 11.69 15.65 9.60
C ALA A 258 11.45 14.19 9.18
N VAL A 259 10.25 13.86 8.68
CA VAL A 259 9.93 12.51 8.18
C VAL A 259 10.83 12.11 6.99
N GLY A 260 11.09 13.03 6.06
CA GLY A 260 11.99 12.81 4.93
C GLY A 260 13.44 12.65 5.34
N LEU A 261 13.95 13.51 6.22
CA LEU A 261 15.33 13.43 6.71
C LEU A 261 15.56 12.16 7.55
N ALA A 262 14.56 11.71 8.32
CA ALA A 262 14.58 10.42 9.00
C ALA A 262 14.50 9.22 8.03
N ALA A 263 13.77 9.35 6.91
CA ALA A 263 13.75 8.34 5.85
C ALA A 263 15.10 8.25 5.09
N VAL A 264 15.79 9.38 4.86
CA VAL A 264 17.17 9.41 4.34
C VAL A 264 18.11 8.67 5.31
N MET A 265 18.05 8.99 6.61
CA MET A 265 18.82 8.29 7.65
C MET A 265 18.48 6.78 7.70
N GLY A 266 17.21 6.40 7.50
CA GLY A 266 16.79 5.01 7.44
C GLY A 266 17.33 4.26 6.21
N CYS A 267 17.38 4.91 5.05
CA CYS A 267 18.01 4.36 3.85
C CYS A 267 19.53 4.19 4.03
N GLN A 268 20.19 5.16 4.69
CA GLN A 268 21.62 5.05 5.02
C GLN A 268 21.89 3.91 6.00
N ALA A 269 21.09 3.78 7.07
CA ALA A 269 21.22 2.70 8.05
C ALA A 269 20.93 1.30 7.45
N ALA A 270 20.11 1.22 6.41
CA ALA A 270 19.88 0.00 5.62
C ALA A 270 21.00 -0.31 4.61
N GLY A 271 22.02 0.55 4.49
CA GLY A 271 23.15 0.37 3.57
C GLY A 271 22.85 0.67 2.11
N ALA A 272 21.88 1.55 1.80
CA ALA A 272 21.65 2.01 0.44
C ALA A 272 22.92 2.64 -0.17
N SER A 273 23.22 2.33 -1.43
CA SER A 273 24.44 2.80 -2.13
C SER A 273 24.33 4.25 -2.60
N ARG A 274 23.11 4.68 -2.95
CA ARG A 274 22.80 6.02 -3.46
C ARG A 274 21.42 6.45 -2.98
N ILE A 275 21.35 7.65 -2.41
CA ILE A 275 20.15 8.20 -1.79
C ILE A 275 19.92 9.60 -2.35
N PHE A 276 18.92 9.73 -3.22
CA PHE A 276 18.46 10.98 -3.80
C PHE A 276 17.49 11.68 -2.84
N ALA A 277 17.90 12.83 -2.31
CA ALA A 277 17.05 13.71 -1.52
C ALA A 277 16.37 14.74 -2.44
N VAL A 278 15.03 14.69 -2.54
CA VAL A 278 14.26 15.45 -3.53
C VAL A 278 13.38 16.49 -2.83
N ASP A 279 13.65 17.78 -3.02
CA ASP A 279 12.84 18.87 -2.45
C ASP A 279 12.93 20.16 -3.30
N ILE A 280 11.86 20.94 -3.28
CA ILE A 280 11.77 22.23 -4.00
C ILE A 280 12.52 23.38 -3.31
N ASN A 281 12.97 23.20 -2.06
CA ASN A 281 13.86 24.13 -1.36
C ASN A 281 15.31 23.63 -1.38
N LYS A 282 16.21 24.39 -2.01
CA LYS A 282 17.65 24.06 -2.13
C LYS A 282 18.40 24.12 -0.80
N ASP A 283 17.96 24.95 0.14
CA ASP A 283 18.65 25.18 1.42
C ASP A 283 18.73 23.88 2.25
N LYS A 284 17.78 22.96 2.04
CA LYS A 284 17.74 21.64 2.66
C LYS A 284 18.84 20.69 2.20
N SER A 285 19.52 20.96 1.08
CA SER A 285 20.56 20.10 0.48
C SER A 285 21.67 19.76 1.47
N SER A 286 22.19 20.78 2.19
CA SER A 286 23.24 20.59 3.20
C SER A 286 22.78 19.66 4.33
N LYS A 287 21.56 19.87 4.82
CA LYS A 287 20.99 19.06 5.91
C LYS A 287 20.65 17.63 5.45
N ALA A 288 20.19 17.45 4.23
CA ALA A 288 19.96 16.12 3.66
C ALA A 288 21.26 15.30 3.56
N LYS A 289 22.36 15.93 3.13
CA LYS A 289 23.69 15.32 3.11
C LYS A 289 24.18 14.96 4.52
N GLU A 290 23.92 15.81 5.51
CA GLU A 290 24.20 15.54 6.93
C GLU A 290 23.46 14.31 7.49
N PHE A 291 22.27 13.99 6.96
CA PHE A 291 21.49 12.79 7.28
C PHE A 291 21.79 11.58 6.39
N GLY A 292 22.71 11.70 5.42
CA GLY A 292 23.20 10.59 4.60
C GLY A 292 22.82 10.61 3.12
N ALA A 293 22.18 11.67 2.60
CA ALA A 293 21.92 11.79 1.17
C ALA A 293 23.21 11.88 0.35
N THR A 294 23.30 11.12 -0.74
CA THR A 294 24.43 11.17 -1.69
C THR A 294 24.21 12.24 -2.75
N ASP A 295 22.95 12.42 -3.16
CA ASP A 295 22.51 13.32 -4.22
C ASP A 295 21.38 14.20 -3.69
N PHE A 296 21.33 15.47 -4.12
CA PHE A 296 20.19 16.36 -3.88
C PHE A 296 19.64 16.84 -5.22
N ILE A 297 18.33 16.70 -5.42
CA ILE A 297 17.64 17.06 -6.66
C ILE A 297 16.53 18.06 -6.35
N ASN A 298 16.56 19.23 -6.98
CA ASN A 298 15.43 20.15 -6.96
C ASN A 298 14.62 19.99 -8.25
N PRO A 299 13.33 19.59 -8.21
CA PRO A 299 12.50 19.46 -9.40
C PRO A 299 12.42 20.71 -10.28
N LYS A 300 12.63 21.91 -9.71
CA LYS A 300 12.59 23.19 -10.45
C LYS A 300 13.82 23.44 -11.33
N ASP A 301 14.89 22.66 -11.18
CA ASP A 301 16.10 22.78 -12.00
C ASP A 301 16.00 22.00 -13.33
N TYR A 302 14.90 21.28 -13.55
CA TYR A 302 14.71 20.41 -14.70
C TYR A 302 13.43 20.78 -15.48
N LYS A 303 13.44 20.53 -16.79
CA LYS A 303 12.27 20.69 -17.67
C LYS A 303 11.42 19.41 -17.80
N LYS A 304 12.03 18.25 -17.55
CA LYS A 304 11.35 16.94 -17.53
C LYS A 304 10.67 16.70 -16.18
N PRO A 305 9.59 15.91 -16.12
CA PRO A 305 9.08 15.35 -14.87
C PRO A 305 10.19 14.72 -14.02
N ILE A 306 10.13 14.91 -12.70
CA ILE A 306 11.18 14.46 -11.77
C ILE A 306 11.40 12.93 -11.80
N GLN A 307 10.36 12.16 -12.12
CA GLN A 307 10.46 10.71 -12.32
C GLN A 307 11.34 10.34 -13.52
N GLU A 308 11.26 11.08 -14.64
CA GLU A 308 12.11 10.84 -15.81
C GLU A 308 13.58 11.17 -15.51
N VAL A 309 13.83 12.30 -14.85
CA VAL A 309 15.16 12.70 -14.39
C VAL A 309 15.79 11.62 -13.52
N LEU A 310 15.03 11.09 -12.55
CA LEU A 310 15.52 10.01 -11.69
C LEU A 310 15.74 8.70 -12.46
N MET A 311 14.85 8.34 -13.40
CA MET A 311 15.05 7.16 -14.25
C MET A 311 16.32 7.25 -15.11
N GLU A 312 16.61 8.42 -15.68
CA GLU A 312 17.83 8.69 -16.46
C GLU A 312 19.08 8.64 -15.56
N MET A 313 19.03 9.19 -14.34
CA MET A 313 20.16 9.19 -13.40
C MET A 313 20.47 7.81 -12.77
N THR A 314 19.67 6.76 -13.04
CA THR A 314 19.72 5.48 -12.31
C THR A 314 19.60 4.22 -13.18
N ASP A 315 19.61 4.35 -14.50
CA ASP A 315 19.31 3.25 -15.45
C ASP A 315 17.93 2.61 -15.17
N GLY A 316 16.88 3.39 -15.44
CA GLY A 316 15.48 2.93 -15.42
C GLY A 316 14.77 3.02 -14.07
N GLY A 317 15.29 3.78 -13.09
CA GLY A 317 14.59 4.14 -11.84
C GLY A 317 15.35 3.74 -10.56
N VAL A 318 14.86 4.18 -9.40
CA VAL A 318 15.38 3.75 -8.09
C VAL A 318 14.74 2.43 -7.62
N ASP A 319 15.46 1.63 -6.83
CA ASP A 319 14.89 0.39 -6.27
C ASP A 319 13.77 0.69 -5.25
N PHE A 320 13.95 1.75 -4.45
CA PHE A 320 12.99 2.20 -3.44
C PHE A 320 12.69 3.70 -3.57
N SER A 321 11.43 4.08 -3.37
CA SER A 321 11.07 5.49 -3.14
C SER A 321 10.22 5.65 -1.88
N LEU A 322 10.39 6.79 -1.20
CA LEU A 322 9.61 7.18 -0.04
C LEU A 322 9.06 8.59 -0.26
N GLU A 323 7.73 8.72 -0.23
CA GLU A 323 7.05 10.02 -0.28
C GLU A 323 6.76 10.51 1.13
N CYS A 324 7.26 11.72 1.45
CA CYS A 324 7.21 12.32 2.77
C CYS A 324 6.69 13.77 2.72
N ALA A 325 6.04 14.19 1.63
CA ALA A 325 5.52 15.56 1.44
C ALA A 325 3.99 15.67 1.61
N GLY A 326 3.24 14.56 1.53
CA GLY A 326 1.77 14.56 1.64
C GLY A 326 1.07 15.03 0.36
N ASN A 327 1.72 14.95 -0.80
CA ASN A 327 1.17 15.44 -2.07
C ASN A 327 0.94 14.29 -3.07
N VAL A 328 -0.29 14.12 -3.56
CA VAL A 328 -0.68 13.01 -4.45
C VAL A 328 0.05 13.01 -5.80
N ASP A 329 0.41 14.17 -6.34
CA ASP A 329 1.17 14.29 -7.58
C ASP A 329 2.63 13.85 -7.36
N VAL A 330 3.19 14.16 -6.19
CA VAL A 330 4.50 13.68 -5.74
C VAL A 330 4.48 12.18 -5.39
N MET A 331 3.39 11.66 -4.83
CA MET A 331 3.22 10.21 -4.59
C MET A 331 3.21 9.42 -5.90
N ARG A 332 2.58 9.96 -6.96
CA ARG A 332 2.63 9.41 -8.32
C ARG A 332 4.05 9.46 -8.89
N SER A 333 4.71 10.63 -8.85
CA SER A 333 6.11 10.77 -9.29
C SER A 333 7.06 9.85 -8.53
N ALA A 334 6.84 9.64 -7.23
CA ALA A 334 7.63 8.72 -6.43
C ALA A 334 7.46 7.26 -6.89
N LEU A 335 6.24 6.81 -7.20
CA LEU A 335 6.02 5.48 -7.78
C LEU A 335 6.68 5.34 -9.16
N GLU A 336 6.42 6.29 -10.05
CA GLU A 336 6.91 6.26 -11.44
C GLU A 336 8.45 6.32 -11.52
N SER A 337 9.11 7.01 -10.57
CA SER A 337 10.57 7.06 -10.45
C SER A 337 11.23 5.73 -10.04
N THR A 338 10.46 4.76 -9.52
CA THR A 338 11.02 3.46 -9.14
C THR A 338 11.21 2.56 -10.36
N LYS A 339 12.18 1.65 -10.28
CA LYS A 339 12.43 0.66 -11.34
C LYS A 339 11.16 -0.07 -11.70
N ARG A 340 10.87 -0.17 -13.01
CA ARG A 340 9.96 -1.21 -13.52
C ARG A 340 10.44 -2.57 -13.01
N ALA A 341 9.57 -3.56 -13.04
CA ALA A 341 9.86 -4.97 -12.77
C ALA A 341 10.07 -5.34 -11.28
N TRP A 342 10.56 -4.45 -10.40
CA TRP A 342 10.65 -4.71 -8.94
C TRP A 342 10.61 -3.49 -8.00
N GLY A 343 10.42 -2.26 -8.52
CA GLY A 343 10.49 -1.04 -7.71
C GLY A 343 9.44 -0.95 -6.61
N VAL A 344 9.82 -0.39 -5.46
CA VAL A 344 8.97 -0.31 -4.27
C VAL A 344 8.78 1.14 -3.81
N SER A 345 7.57 1.66 -3.92
CA SER A 345 7.21 2.99 -3.43
C SER A 345 6.41 2.93 -2.13
N VAL A 346 6.80 3.76 -1.15
CA VAL A 346 6.17 3.85 0.17
C VAL A 346 5.65 5.26 0.42
N ILE A 347 4.33 5.39 0.56
CA ILE A 347 3.68 6.61 1.01
C ILE A 347 3.84 6.76 2.53
N VAL A 348 4.42 7.87 2.96
CA VAL A 348 4.61 8.25 4.37
C VAL A 348 3.95 9.60 4.66
N GLY A 349 3.91 10.51 3.68
CA GLY A 349 3.19 11.77 3.77
C GLY A 349 1.67 11.58 3.89
N TRP A 350 1.05 12.33 4.79
CA TRP A 350 -0.38 12.20 5.11
C TRP A 350 -1.24 13.13 4.26
N VAL A 351 -2.19 12.56 3.50
CA VAL A 351 -3.33 13.29 2.92
C VAL A 351 -4.51 12.33 2.70
N ASP A 352 -5.72 12.84 2.93
CA ASP A 352 -7.00 12.13 2.88
C ASP A 352 -8.00 12.80 1.91
N VAL A 353 -7.96 14.13 1.77
CA VAL A 353 -8.90 14.93 0.95
C VAL A 353 -8.80 14.67 -0.56
N LYS A 354 -7.69 14.11 -1.06
CA LYS A 354 -7.51 13.70 -2.47
C LYS A 354 -7.31 12.18 -2.59
N ASP A 355 -7.75 11.62 -3.72
CA ASP A 355 -7.26 10.30 -4.16
C ASP A 355 -5.89 10.46 -4.84
N VAL A 356 -5.05 9.43 -4.76
CA VAL A 356 -3.81 9.29 -5.56
C VAL A 356 -4.07 8.32 -6.72
N SER A 357 -3.39 8.51 -7.85
CA SER A 357 -3.61 7.70 -9.06
C SER A 357 -2.33 7.38 -9.84
N THR A 358 -2.38 6.31 -10.64
CA THR A 358 -1.33 5.86 -11.57
C THR A 358 -1.95 5.00 -12.67
N LYS A 359 -1.21 4.66 -13.73
CA LYS A 359 -1.71 3.73 -14.75
C LYS A 359 -1.62 2.30 -14.22
N PRO A 360 -2.61 1.42 -14.47
CA PRO A 360 -2.53 0.02 -14.05
C PRO A 360 -1.26 -0.70 -14.52
N VAL A 361 -0.78 -0.38 -15.73
CA VAL A 361 0.45 -0.95 -16.32
C VAL A 361 1.70 -0.73 -15.44
N ASP A 362 1.79 0.39 -14.70
CA ASP A 362 2.93 0.69 -13.85
C ASP A 362 3.05 -0.26 -12.64
N LEU A 363 1.91 -0.78 -12.16
CA LEU A 363 1.84 -1.80 -11.11
C LEU A 363 1.89 -3.23 -11.69
N ILE A 364 1.17 -3.49 -12.79
CA ILE A 364 1.17 -4.77 -13.53
C ILE A 364 2.61 -5.17 -13.91
N CYS A 365 3.41 -4.21 -14.38
CA CYS A 365 4.83 -4.41 -14.67
C CYS A 365 5.72 -4.45 -13.41
N GLY A 366 5.23 -4.98 -12.29
CA GLY A 366 6.03 -5.43 -11.14
C GLY A 366 6.38 -4.37 -10.09
N ARG A 367 5.90 -3.13 -10.17
CA ARG A 367 6.05 -2.17 -9.06
C ARG A 367 5.11 -2.51 -7.90
N THR A 368 5.56 -2.20 -6.69
CA THR A 368 4.78 -2.31 -5.45
C THR A 368 4.53 -0.93 -4.87
N TRP A 369 3.27 -0.61 -4.55
CA TRP A 369 2.88 0.63 -3.88
C TRP A 369 2.24 0.32 -2.53
N LYS A 370 2.76 0.89 -1.45
CA LYS A 370 2.28 0.66 -0.07
C LYS A 370 2.44 1.94 0.74
N GLY A 371 2.00 1.94 1.99
CA GLY A 371 2.27 3.04 2.90
C GLY A 371 2.71 2.60 4.29
N SER A 372 3.13 3.56 5.11
CA SER A 372 3.85 3.31 6.37
C SER A 372 3.22 4.04 7.56
N TYR A 373 2.32 3.37 8.28
CA TYR A 373 1.78 3.90 9.54
C TYR A 373 2.83 3.81 10.66
N PHE A 374 3.22 4.95 11.25
CA PHE A 374 4.23 5.05 12.31
C PHE A 374 5.49 4.19 12.07
N GLY A 375 6.00 4.20 10.83
CA GLY A 375 7.23 3.46 10.48
C GLY A 375 7.14 1.94 10.63
N GLY A 376 5.93 1.37 10.70
CA GLY A 376 5.70 -0.05 10.98
C GLY A 376 6.01 -0.48 12.42
N TRP A 377 6.35 0.44 13.32
CA TRP A 377 6.78 0.11 14.68
C TRP A 377 5.63 -0.35 15.57
N LYS A 378 5.83 -1.46 16.30
CA LYS A 378 5.04 -1.85 17.48
C LYS A 378 5.35 -0.83 18.59
N SER A 379 4.50 0.19 18.72
CA SER A 379 4.86 1.47 19.31
C SER A 379 5.46 1.39 20.72
N VAL A 380 4.72 0.84 21.69
CA VAL A 380 5.14 0.74 23.10
C VAL A 380 6.40 -0.10 23.26
N GLN A 381 6.54 -1.15 22.43
CA GLN A 381 7.68 -2.08 22.46
C GLN A 381 8.94 -1.53 21.76
N SER A 382 8.78 -0.79 20.66
CA SER A 382 9.90 -0.34 19.81
C SER A 382 10.45 1.02 20.21
N VAL A 383 9.63 1.96 20.68
CA VAL A 383 10.08 3.32 21.02
C VAL A 383 11.13 3.36 22.14
N PRO A 384 11.05 2.55 23.23
CA PRO A 384 12.13 2.49 24.22
C PRO A 384 13.46 2.03 23.63
N LYS A 385 13.42 1.12 22.63
CA LYS A 385 14.63 0.72 21.91
C LYS A 385 15.17 1.85 21.03
N LEU A 386 14.30 2.62 20.34
CA LEU A 386 14.74 3.80 19.59
C LEU A 386 15.36 4.87 20.51
N VAL A 387 14.89 5.01 21.76
CA VAL A 387 15.53 5.86 22.77
C VAL A 387 16.92 5.30 23.13
N SER A 388 17.07 4.00 23.39
CA SER A 388 18.39 3.38 23.60
C SER A 388 19.32 3.57 22.40
N ASP A 389 18.83 3.34 21.18
CA ASP A 389 19.60 3.49 19.95
C ASP A 389 20.04 4.95 19.71
N TYR A 390 19.25 5.95 20.15
CA TYR A 390 19.67 7.36 20.20
C TYR A 390 20.74 7.63 21.28
N MET A 391 20.54 7.14 22.52
CA MET A 391 21.51 7.32 23.60
C MET A 391 22.87 6.65 23.29
N GLU A 392 22.85 5.58 22.49
CA GLU A 392 24.02 4.87 21.93
C GLU A 392 24.54 5.49 20.62
N LYS A 393 23.96 6.62 20.16
CA LYS A 393 24.34 7.39 18.96
C LYS A 393 24.24 6.62 17.62
N LYS A 394 23.40 5.60 17.55
CA LYS A 394 23.09 4.86 16.30
C LYS A 394 22.08 5.60 15.41
N ILE A 395 21.21 6.42 16.02
CA ILE A 395 20.28 7.30 15.30
C ILE A 395 20.46 8.75 15.76
N LYS A 396 20.23 9.67 14.82
CA LYS A 396 20.22 11.11 15.04
C LYS A 396 18.87 11.55 15.61
N VAL A 397 18.88 12.53 16.52
CA VAL A 397 17.68 13.15 17.11
C VAL A 397 17.93 14.63 17.38
N ASP A 398 19.06 14.96 18.01
CA ASP A 398 19.46 16.34 18.31
C ASP A 398 19.50 17.20 17.04
N GLU A 399 19.96 16.62 15.93
CA GLU A 399 20.13 17.27 14.64
C GLU A 399 18.81 17.66 13.94
N PHE A 400 17.66 17.15 14.41
CA PHE A 400 16.34 17.57 13.92
C PHE A 400 15.87 18.87 14.58
N ILE A 401 16.35 19.21 15.79
CA ILE A 401 15.87 20.33 16.59
C ILE A 401 16.59 21.60 16.14
N THR A 402 15.93 22.37 15.27
CA THR A 402 16.47 23.67 14.82
C THR A 402 16.16 24.81 15.79
N HIS A 403 15.12 24.66 16.62
CA HIS A 403 14.66 25.69 17.55
C HIS A 403 14.12 25.08 18.85
N THR A 404 14.25 25.83 19.96
CA THR A 404 13.59 25.53 21.24
C THR A 404 12.89 26.78 21.78
N MET A 405 11.65 26.66 22.24
CA MET A 405 10.82 27.77 22.70
C MET A 405 9.77 27.34 23.75
N PRO A 406 9.21 28.26 24.56
CA PRO A 406 8.09 27.96 25.47
C PRO A 406 6.76 27.83 24.71
N LEU A 407 5.75 27.16 25.31
CA LEU A 407 4.46 26.91 24.63
C LEU A 407 3.72 28.20 24.25
N GLU A 408 3.92 29.31 24.97
CA GLU A 408 3.37 30.62 24.61
C GLU A 408 3.76 31.09 23.18
N LYS A 409 4.79 30.49 22.57
CA LYS A 409 5.22 30.72 21.18
C LYS A 409 4.76 29.63 20.18
N VAL A 410 3.82 28.74 20.52
CA VAL A 410 3.39 27.62 19.64
C VAL A 410 2.88 28.08 18.25
N ASN A 411 2.26 29.25 18.14
CA ASN A 411 1.86 29.81 16.84
C ASN A 411 3.08 30.21 15.98
N GLU A 412 4.13 30.74 16.60
CA GLU A 412 5.41 31.07 15.95
C GLU A 412 6.16 29.80 15.51
N ALA A 413 6.04 28.69 16.27
CA ALA A 413 6.52 27.37 15.83
C ALA A 413 5.79 26.88 14.57
N PHE A 414 4.47 27.06 14.48
CA PHE A 414 3.71 26.76 13.25
C PHE A 414 4.17 27.64 12.08
N GLU A 415 4.33 28.95 12.27
CA GLU A 415 4.81 29.87 11.23
C GLU A 415 6.21 29.50 10.72
N LEU A 416 7.16 29.20 11.61
CA LEU A 416 8.51 28.75 11.27
C LEU A 416 8.55 27.38 10.58
N MET A 417 7.55 26.53 10.82
CA MET A 417 7.40 25.23 10.18
C MET A 417 6.89 25.40 8.74
N VAL A 418 5.77 26.10 8.53
CA VAL A 418 5.17 26.25 7.19
C VAL A 418 5.96 27.19 6.27
N THR A 419 6.75 28.11 6.82
CA THR A 419 7.72 28.89 6.04
C THR A 419 8.99 28.12 5.69
N GLY A 420 9.12 26.85 6.11
CA GLY A 420 10.26 25.98 5.78
C GLY A 420 11.58 26.37 6.43
N LYS A 421 11.55 27.23 7.46
CA LYS A 421 12.73 27.74 8.18
C LYS A 421 13.21 26.84 9.32
N SER A 422 12.72 25.59 9.36
CA SER A 422 12.98 24.63 10.42
C SER A 422 12.92 23.20 9.89
N ALA A 423 13.59 22.27 10.57
CA ALA A 423 13.44 20.84 10.33
C ALA A 423 12.42 20.23 11.31
N MET A 424 12.51 20.62 12.59
CA MET A 424 11.61 20.25 13.67
C MET A 424 11.73 21.28 14.83
N HIS A 425 10.65 21.47 15.57
CA HIS A 425 10.60 22.34 16.76
C HIS A 425 10.43 21.51 18.03
N ALA A 426 11.25 21.77 19.05
CA ALA A 426 11.01 21.25 20.40
C ALA A 426 10.50 22.38 21.30
N VAL A 427 9.23 22.33 21.68
CA VAL A 427 8.66 23.21 22.70
C VAL A 427 9.00 22.65 24.08
N SER A 428 9.62 23.45 24.94
CA SER A 428 10.06 23.05 26.29
C SER A 428 9.42 23.94 27.36
N TRP A 429 8.95 23.30 28.44
CA TRP A 429 8.29 23.99 29.55
C TRP A 429 9.26 24.66 30.53
N GLN A 430 10.56 24.41 30.42
CA GLN A 430 11.57 24.96 31.34
C GLN A 430 12.41 26.06 30.68
N ARG A 431 12.45 27.24 31.31
CA ARG A 431 13.54 28.19 31.10
C ARG A 431 14.84 27.54 31.60
N HIS A 432 15.92 27.60 30.80
CA HIS A 432 17.22 27.08 31.20
C HIS A 432 17.68 27.69 32.54
N ASN A 433 17.95 26.82 33.52
CA ASN A 433 18.68 27.16 34.74
C ASN A 433 19.35 25.90 35.33
N TRP A 434 20.21 25.27 34.53
CA TRP A 434 21.13 24.21 34.98
C TRP A 434 22.56 24.59 34.60
N HIS A 435 23.23 25.35 35.48
CA HIS A 435 24.62 25.76 35.27
C HIS A 435 25.61 24.67 35.69
N SER A 436 26.13 23.90 34.72
CA SER A 436 27.52 23.46 34.81
C SER A 436 28.40 24.65 34.41
N LYS A 437 29.21 25.16 35.34
CA LYS A 437 30.23 26.18 35.02
C LYS A 437 31.38 25.54 34.24
N ASP A 438 32.06 26.40 33.48
CA ASP A 438 33.42 26.29 32.92
C ASP A 438 33.55 26.00 31.42
N ALA A 439 33.39 27.07 30.64
CA ALA A 439 34.18 27.35 29.44
C ALA A 439 34.40 28.87 29.37
N LYS A 440 35.65 29.32 29.20
CA LYS A 440 35.97 30.76 29.06
C LYS A 440 36.01 31.16 27.59
N GLU A 441 35.50 32.35 27.29
CA GLU A 441 35.68 33.00 25.99
C GLU A 441 37.14 33.36 25.74
N ASN A 442 37.55 33.40 24.47
CA ASN A 442 38.71 34.18 24.03
C ASN A 442 38.53 34.61 22.55
N PRO A 443 38.34 35.90 22.23
CA PRO A 443 38.12 36.37 20.87
C PRO A 443 39.40 36.91 20.21
N SER A 444 39.67 36.57 18.94
CA SER A 444 40.42 37.41 17.98
C SER A 444 40.64 36.73 16.61
N ALA A 445 41.23 37.50 15.67
CA ALA A 445 41.85 37.10 14.40
C ALA A 445 40.93 36.92 13.17
N THR A 446 40.47 38.05 12.64
CA THR A 446 40.27 38.20 11.18
C THR A 446 41.61 38.05 10.44
N GLN A 447 41.68 37.17 9.44
CA GLN A 447 42.70 37.27 8.38
C GLN A 447 42.10 37.02 7.00
N THR A 448 42.28 38.00 6.12
CA THR A 448 42.08 37.92 4.68
C THR A 448 43.43 37.82 4.00
N VAL A 449 43.67 36.81 3.16
CA VAL A 449 44.55 36.98 1.99
C VAL A 449 44.14 36.09 0.81
N ASP A 450 44.24 36.70 -0.37
CA ASP A 450 44.42 36.19 -1.74
C ASP A 450 43.80 34.86 -2.23
N SER A 451 43.01 35.04 -3.28
CA SER A 451 42.90 34.12 -4.40
C SER A 451 44.22 33.94 -5.15
N THR A 452 44.59 32.70 -5.47
CA THR A 452 45.40 32.40 -6.67
C THR A 452 44.66 31.41 -7.54
N ALA A 453 44.61 31.67 -8.85
CA ALA A 453 43.92 30.83 -9.81
C ALA A 453 44.91 29.93 -10.53
N SER A 454 44.66 28.61 -10.51
CA SER A 454 45.21 27.69 -11.51
C SER A 454 44.08 27.31 -12.49
N LYS A 455 44.31 27.58 -13.77
CA LYS A 455 43.54 26.96 -14.86
C LYS A 455 44.23 25.65 -15.20
N ASP A 456 43.46 24.57 -15.33
CA ASP A 456 43.67 23.47 -16.28
C ASP A 456 42.62 22.38 -16.01
N SER A 457 42.11 21.64 -17.00
CA SER A 457 41.89 21.99 -18.40
C SER A 457 40.64 21.23 -18.89
N LEU A 458 39.75 21.87 -19.66
CA LEU A 458 38.47 21.27 -20.04
C LEU A 458 38.61 20.39 -21.30
N GLY A 459 38.94 19.12 -21.09
CA GLY A 459 38.81 18.07 -22.11
C GLY A 459 37.35 17.81 -22.45
N ARG A 460 36.80 18.52 -23.44
CA ARG A 460 35.48 18.22 -24.00
C ARG A 460 35.56 16.95 -24.84
N HIS A 461 34.88 15.89 -24.41
CA HIS A 461 34.40 14.85 -25.32
C HIS A 461 32.93 15.13 -25.64
N GLU A 462 32.70 15.96 -26.65
CA GLU A 462 31.43 16.01 -27.37
C GLU A 462 31.32 14.71 -28.17
N GLY A 463 30.65 13.72 -27.58
CA GLY A 463 30.40 12.41 -28.17
C GLY A 463 28.91 12.22 -28.43
N ASP A 464 28.47 12.56 -29.65
CA ASP A 464 27.10 12.29 -30.11
C ASP A 464 26.86 10.78 -30.25
N GLN A 465 26.56 10.12 -29.13
CA GLN A 465 25.97 8.78 -29.16
C GLN A 465 24.54 8.89 -29.68
N GLN A 466 24.40 8.80 -31.00
CA GLN A 466 23.16 8.38 -31.63
C GLN A 466 22.75 7.05 -30.98
N TRP A 467 21.59 7.07 -30.32
CA TRP A 467 20.95 5.85 -29.83
C TRP A 467 20.56 4.99 -31.03
N GLN A 468 21.41 4.03 -31.38
CA GLN A 468 21.09 3.01 -32.36
C GLN A 468 20.03 2.10 -31.75
N GLY A 469 18.76 2.37 -32.06
CA GLY A 469 17.68 1.43 -31.82
C GLY A 469 18.01 0.08 -32.46
N MET A 470 17.88 -1.00 -31.70
CA MET A 470 18.21 -2.34 -32.18
C MET A 470 17.31 -2.73 -33.35
N VAL A 471 17.86 -2.71 -34.57
CA VAL A 471 17.22 -3.36 -35.73
C VAL A 471 17.02 -4.84 -35.37
N PRO A 472 15.80 -5.41 -35.50
CA PRO A 472 15.56 -6.81 -35.16
C PRO A 472 16.38 -7.76 -36.04
N ASP A 473 17.35 -8.43 -35.43
CA ASP A 473 18.26 -9.36 -36.10
C ASP A 473 17.49 -10.53 -36.71
N THR A 474 17.37 -10.55 -38.04
CA THR A 474 16.63 -11.57 -38.81
C THR A 474 17.20 -12.98 -38.65
N MET A 475 18.43 -13.07 -38.15
CA MET A 475 19.17 -14.30 -37.85
C MET A 475 18.50 -15.20 -36.79
N THR A 476 17.79 -14.63 -35.80
CA THR A 476 17.36 -15.35 -34.58
C THR A 476 15.85 -15.66 -34.50
N GLN A 477 15.18 -15.69 -35.65
CA GLN A 477 13.74 -15.98 -35.76
C GLN A 477 13.47 -17.42 -36.25
N MET A 478 12.32 -17.98 -35.89
CA MET A 478 11.85 -19.28 -36.38
C MET A 478 10.35 -19.29 -36.70
N SER A 479 9.90 -20.29 -37.45
CA SER A 479 8.53 -20.45 -37.94
C SER A 479 7.85 -21.67 -37.30
N PRO A 480 6.98 -21.50 -36.29
CA PRO A 480 6.05 -22.54 -35.87
C PRO A 480 4.83 -22.60 -36.78
N GLN A 481 4.48 -23.82 -37.22
CA GLN A 481 3.11 -24.14 -37.59
C GLN A 481 2.25 -24.13 -36.32
N VAL A 482 1.23 -23.28 -36.27
CA VAL A 482 0.28 -23.24 -35.15
C VAL A 482 -0.70 -24.40 -35.32
N ILE A 483 -0.87 -25.21 -34.28
CA ILE A 483 -1.83 -26.34 -34.28
C ILE A 483 -3.09 -25.97 -33.49
N ALA A 484 -2.92 -25.17 -32.43
CA ALA A 484 -4.02 -24.61 -31.65
C ALA A 484 -3.65 -23.26 -31.04
N THR A 485 -4.65 -22.43 -30.74
CA THR A 485 -4.50 -21.13 -30.10
C THR A 485 -5.69 -20.79 -29.20
N GLY A 486 -5.44 -20.20 -28.03
CA GLY A 486 -6.46 -19.65 -27.16
C GLY A 486 -6.92 -18.25 -27.61
N VAL A 487 -8.23 -17.99 -27.49
CA VAL A 487 -8.79 -16.63 -27.68
C VAL A 487 -8.99 -16.00 -26.31
N CYS A 488 -8.25 -14.94 -26.02
CA CYS A 488 -8.18 -14.32 -24.70
C CYS A 488 -8.79 -12.90 -24.70
N HIS A 489 -9.20 -12.41 -23.53
CA HIS A 489 -9.82 -11.07 -23.42
C HIS A 489 -8.88 -9.95 -23.87
N THR A 490 -7.56 -10.12 -23.79
CA THR A 490 -6.59 -9.16 -24.33
C THR A 490 -6.75 -8.94 -25.85
N ASP A 491 -7.07 -10.00 -26.61
CA ASP A 491 -7.29 -9.90 -28.06
C ASP A 491 -8.58 -9.12 -28.37
N LEU A 492 -9.64 -9.34 -27.59
CA LEU A 492 -10.90 -8.58 -27.68
C LEU A 492 -10.73 -7.12 -27.22
N TYR A 493 -9.96 -6.90 -26.15
CA TYR A 493 -9.66 -5.56 -25.64
C TYR A 493 -8.95 -4.74 -26.71
N PHE A 494 -7.95 -5.32 -27.37
CA PHE A 494 -7.26 -4.65 -28.47
C PHE A 494 -8.19 -4.36 -29.65
N LEU A 495 -9.08 -5.29 -30.01
CA LEU A 495 -9.96 -5.16 -31.16
C LEU A 495 -11.14 -4.18 -30.95
N TYR A 496 -11.63 -4.02 -29.72
CA TYR A 496 -12.88 -3.28 -29.45
C TYR A 496 -12.87 -2.31 -28.26
N GLU A 497 -12.05 -2.52 -27.22
CA GLU A 497 -12.22 -1.83 -25.92
C GLU A 497 -11.13 -0.78 -25.62
N GLY A 498 -9.89 -0.97 -26.11
CA GLY A 498 -8.74 -0.06 -25.89
C GLY A 498 -8.70 1.20 -26.77
N GLY A 499 -9.56 1.27 -27.80
CA GLY A 499 -9.62 2.35 -28.78
C GLY A 499 -8.53 2.29 -29.86
N PRO A 500 -8.59 3.17 -30.89
CA PRO A 500 -7.72 3.12 -32.06
C PRO A 500 -6.31 3.71 -31.78
N LYS A 501 -5.59 3.17 -30.78
CA LYS A 501 -4.26 3.66 -30.39
C LYS A 501 -3.15 3.34 -31.40
N GLY A 502 -3.37 2.39 -32.31
CA GLY A 502 -2.62 2.27 -33.57
C GLY A 502 -2.48 0.86 -34.12
N GLY A 503 -2.18 0.75 -35.43
CA GLY A 503 -1.56 -0.45 -36.00
C GLY A 503 -2.40 -1.40 -36.85
N PHE A 504 -3.63 -1.06 -37.24
CA PHE A 504 -4.38 -1.88 -38.20
C PHE A 504 -3.84 -1.72 -39.65
N PRO A 505 -3.82 -2.78 -40.48
CA PRO A 505 -4.27 -4.15 -40.18
C PRO A 505 -3.25 -4.92 -39.31
N ALA A 506 -3.74 -5.86 -38.50
CA ALA A 506 -2.93 -6.74 -37.65
C ALA A 506 -3.44 -8.19 -37.68
N VAL A 507 -2.57 -9.16 -37.33
CA VAL A 507 -2.97 -10.54 -36.99
C VAL A 507 -2.93 -10.66 -35.46
N LEU A 508 -4.05 -10.99 -34.82
CA LEU A 508 -4.16 -11.11 -33.35
C LEU A 508 -3.82 -12.53 -32.84
N GLY A 509 -4.05 -12.79 -31.56
CA GLY A 509 -3.85 -14.09 -30.91
C GLY A 509 -2.46 -14.25 -30.31
N HIS A 510 -2.38 -14.64 -29.04
CA HIS A 510 -1.11 -14.73 -28.31
C HIS A 510 -0.97 -15.98 -27.41
N GLU A 511 -1.97 -16.88 -27.39
CA GLU A 511 -1.97 -18.13 -26.60
C GLU A 511 -1.79 -19.37 -27.49
N GLY A 512 -0.71 -19.45 -28.28
CA GLY A 512 -0.50 -20.53 -29.25
C GLY A 512 0.18 -21.79 -28.70
N ALA A 513 -0.04 -22.92 -29.36
CA ALA A 513 0.83 -24.10 -29.32
C ALA A 513 0.98 -24.69 -30.73
N GLY A 514 2.17 -25.19 -31.04
CA GLY A 514 2.52 -25.56 -32.41
C GLY A 514 3.75 -26.47 -32.51
N ILE A 515 4.18 -26.70 -33.75
CA ILE A 515 5.36 -27.49 -34.10
C ILE A 515 6.28 -26.60 -34.94
N VAL A 516 7.58 -26.60 -34.67
CA VAL A 516 8.55 -25.87 -35.50
C VAL A 516 8.57 -26.43 -36.91
N GLU A 517 8.27 -25.61 -37.91
CA GLU A 517 8.35 -25.93 -39.33
C GLU A 517 9.75 -25.61 -39.86
N SER A 518 10.24 -24.39 -39.64
CA SER A 518 11.58 -23.95 -40.05
C SER A 518 12.25 -23.02 -39.04
N VAL A 519 13.57 -22.86 -39.15
CA VAL A 519 14.42 -22.05 -38.25
C VAL A 519 15.36 -21.14 -39.04
N GLY A 520 15.58 -19.93 -38.55
CA GLY A 520 16.42 -18.92 -39.20
C GLY A 520 17.93 -19.07 -38.91
N PRO A 521 18.81 -18.38 -39.68
CA PRO A 521 20.26 -18.55 -39.63
C PRO A 521 20.91 -17.95 -38.36
N GLY A 522 20.79 -18.65 -37.24
CA GLY A 522 21.23 -18.17 -35.92
C GLY A 522 20.41 -18.72 -34.75
N VAL A 523 19.28 -19.37 -35.03
CA VAL A 523 18.57 -20.20 -34.05
C VAL A 523 19.41 -21.45 -33.75
N THR A 524 19.54 -21.79 -32.46
CA THR A 524 20.38 -22.88 -31.95
C THR A 524 19.66 -23.79 -30.96
N LYS A 525 18.62 -23.30 -30.29
CA LYS A 525 17.85 -24.03 -29.26
C LYS A 525 16.74 -24.91 -29.85
N PHE A 526 16.34 -24.66 -31.09
CA PHE A 526 15.20 -25.31 -31.75
C PHE A 526 15.58 -25.88 -33.12
N LYS A 527 14.83 -26.90 -33.55
CA LYS A 527 14.91 -27.56 -34.86
C LYS A 527 13.49 -27.84 -35.39
N PRO A 528 13.30 -28.04 -36.71
CA PRO A 528 12.06 -28.58 -37.25
C PRO A 528 11.59 -29.84 -36.52
N GLY A 529 10.28 -29.93 -36.28
CA GLY A 529 9.63 -31.00 -35.54
C GLY A 529 9.60 -30.85 -34.01
N ASP A 530 10.25 -29.84 -33.41
CA ASP A 530 10.09 -29.57 -31.97
C ASP A 530 8.67 -29.07 -31.64
N HIS A 531 8.01 -29.63 -30.61
CA HIS A 531 6.75 -29.08 -30.09
C HIS A 531 7.02 -27.84 -29.21
N VAL A 532 6.25 -26.77 -29.42
CA VAL A 532 6.52 -25.44 -28.84
C VAL A 532 5.27 -24.65 -28.43
N ILE A 533 5.46 -23.72 -27.49
CA ILE A 533 4.50 -22.66 -27.12
C ILE A 533 5.18 -21.30 -27.33
N PRO A 534 4.68 -20.45 -28.26
CA PRO A 534 5.02 -19.03 -28.33
C PRO A 534 4.62 -18.26 -27.06
N LEU A 535 5.40 -17.26 -26.67
CA LEU A 535 5.28 -16.54 -25.41
C LEU A 535 5.45 -15.03 -25.63
N PHE A 536 4.42 -14.25 -25.32
CA PHE A 536 4.45 -12.78 -25.45
C PHE A 536 5.42 -12.09 -24.47
N VAL A 537 5.84 -12.79 -23.42
CA VAL A 537 6.93 -12.37 -22.53
C VAL A 537 8.20 -13.10 -22.95
N SER A 538 9.16 -12.38 -23.53
CA SER A 538 10.47 -12.95 -23.87
C SER A 538 11.31 -13.29 -22.64
N GLN A 539 12.27 -14.19 -22.81
CA GLN A 539 13.33 -14.48 -21.84
C GLN A 539 14.65 -14.75 -22.57
N CYS A 540 15.48 -13.71 -22.78
CA CYS A 540 16.78 -13.87 -23.46
C CYS A 540 17.86 -14.54 -22.60
N GLY A 541 17.70 -14.58 -21.27
CA GLY A 541 18.65 -15.19 -20.34
C GLY A 541 19.86 -14.32 -19.95
N GLU A 542 20.10 -13.21 -20.65
CA GLU A 542 21.32 -12.39 -20.54
C GLU A 542 21.09 -10.95 -20.04
N CYS A 543 19.91 -10.35 -20.28
CA CYS A 543 19.63 -8.96 -19.90
C CYS A 543 19.45 -8.79 -18.38
N LYS A 544 19.52 -7.56 -17.85
CA LYS A 544 19.54 -7.29 -16.40
C LYS A 544 18.22 -7.67 -15.71
N PHE A 545 17.12 -7.75 -16.45
CA PHE A 545 15.85 -8.30 -15.96
C PHE A 545 15.81 -9.84 -16.03
N CYS A 546 16.43 -10.46 -17.05
CA CYS A 546 16.48 -11.92 -17.19
C CYS A 546 17.32 -12.58 -16.09
N VAL A 547 18.53 -12.07 -15.82
CA VAL A 547 19.42 -12.65 -14.80
C VAL A 547 19.00 -12.33 -13.35
N ASN A 548 18.10 -11.36 -13.16
CA ASN A 548 17.64 -10.94 -11.84
C ASN A 548 16.41 -11.76 -11.39
N PRO A 549 16.45 -12.42 -10.21
CA PRO A 549 15.33 -13.19 -9.67
C PRO A 549 14.18 -12.35 -9.09
N LYS A 550 14.33 -11.02 -8.98
CA LYS A 550 13.27 -10.12 -8.48
C LYS A 550 12.10 -9.95 -9.46
N THR A 551 12.25 -10.31 -10.73
CA THR A 551 11.26 -10.07 -11.78
C THR A 551 11.23 -11.19 -12.81
N ASN A 552 10.17 -11.25 -13.63
CA ASN A 552 10.07 -12.09 -14.81
C ASN A 552 10.13 -11.34 -16.15
N LEU A 553 10.32 -10.02 -16.15
CA LEU A 553 10.46 -9.24 -17.39
C LEU A 553 11.80 -9.48 -18.11
N CYS A 554 11.94 -8.92 -19.31
CA CYS A 554 13.09 -9.06 -20.18
C CYS A 554 13.23 -7.81 -21.06
N GLU A 555 14.35 -7.09 -20.96
CA GLU A 555 14.59 -5.85 -21.74
C GLU A 555 14.53 -6.07 -23.26
N LYS A 556 14.78 -7.29 -23.74
CA LYS A 556 14.62 -7.70 -25.15
C LYS A 556 13.20 -8.20 -25.51
N SER A 557 12.20 -7.99 -24.65
CA SER A 557 10.81 -8.36 -24.91
C SER A 557 10.13 -7.29 -25.76
N TRP A 558 9.24 -7.70 -26.66
CA TRP A 558 8.45 -6.77 -27.47
C TRP A 558 7.54 -5.89 -26.60
N SER A 559 7.20 -6.35 -25.39
CA SER A 559 6.45 -5.63 -24.35
C SER A 559 7.23 -4.53 -23.62
N ASP A 560 8.56 -4.48 -23.75
CA ASP A 560 9.39 -3.76 -22.79
C ASP A 560 9.71 -2.30 -23.18
N GLU A 561 9.64 -1.92 -24.45
CA GLU A 561 9.73 -0.50 -24.84
C GLU A 561 8.38 0.15 -25.16
N ARG A 562 7.46 -0.54 -25.85
CA ARG A 562 6.11 -0.02 -26.19
C ARG A 562 5.04 -1.10 -26.19
N TYR A 563 4.34 -1.25 -25.06
CA TYR A 563 3.22 -2.18 -24.88
C TYR A 563 1.98 -1.85 -25.73
N ASP A 564 1.94 -0.64 -26.32
CA ASP A 564 0.93 -0.13 -27.23
C ASP A 564 1.23 -0.41 -28.71
N VAL A 565 2.37 -1.03 -29.04
CA VAL A 565 2.84 -1.20 -30.43
C VAL A 565 2.99 -2.67 -30.84
N MET A 566 2.23 -3.05 -31.87
CA MET A 566 2.22 -4.40 -32.46
C MET A 566 3.38 -4.64 -33.44
N SER A 567 4.61 -4.65 -32.93
CA SER A 567 5.88 -4.77 -33.68
C SER A 567 6.52 -3.46 -34.17
N ASP A 568 7.83 -3.55 -34.39
CA ASP A 568 8.58 -2.71 -35.32
C ASP A 568 7.89 -2.71 -36.71
N PRO A 569 7.84 -1.60 -37.46
CA PRO A 569 7.24 -1.55 -38.80
C PRO A 569 7.78 -2.60 -39.80
N ILE A 570 8.97 -3.17 -39.59
CA ILE A 570 9.49 -4.32 -40.35
C ILE A 570 8.81 -5.63 -39.87
N THR A 571 7.50 -5.73 -40.08
CA THR A 571 6.72 -6.97 -39.87
C THR A 571 7.14 -8.11 -40.83
N ARG A 572 6.74 -9.35 -40.52
CA ARG A 572 6.87 -10.53 -41.40
C ARG A 572 5.55 -10.88 -42.12
N PHE A 573 4.42 -10.34 -41.68
CA PHE A 573 3.11 -10.64 -42.27
C PHE A 573 2.75 -9.68 -43.40
N SER A 574 2.14 -10.21 -44.46
CA SER A 574 1.49 -9.40 -45.49
C SER A 574 0.25 -10.08 -46.06
N CYS A 575 -0.71 -9.30 -46.55
CA CYS A 575 -1.89 -9.79 -47.26
C CYS A 575 -2.18 -8.86 -48.43
N LYS A 576 -2.46 -9.44 -49.61
CA LYS A 576 -2.75 -8.69 -50.86
C LYS A 576 -1.69 -7.61 -51.16
N GLY A 577 -0.42 -7.92 -50.88
CA GLY A 577 0.74 -7.04 -51.09
C GLY A 577 0.91 -5.92 -50.05
N LYS A 578 0.10 -5.87 -48.98
CA LYS A 578 0.21 -4.87 -47.90
C LYS A 578 0.77 -5.51 -46.62
N PRO A 579 1.70 -4.85 -45.90
CA PRO A 579 2.13 -5.27 -44.57
C PRO A 579 0.96 -5.39 -43.58
N ILE A 580 1.06 -6.33 -42.64
CA ILE A 580 0.14 -6.51 -41.51
C ILE A 580 0.98 -6.55 -40.22
N LEU A 581 0.57 -5.84 -39.18
CA LEU A 581 1.30 -5.81 -37.91
C LEU A 581 1.18 -7.11 -37.08
N GLN A 582 2.21 -7.39 -36.28
CA GLN A 582 2.35 -8.64 -35.52
C GLN A 582 2.01 -8.41 -34.04
N PHE A 583 0.80 -8.79 -33.65
CA PHE A 583 0.31 -8.68 -32.27
C PHE A 583 1.19 -9.45 -31.29
N MET A 584 1.68 -8.73 -30.28
CA MET A 584 2.44 -9.26 -29.13
C MET A 584 3.59 -10.23 -29.52
N GLY A 585 4.22 -10.03 -30.67
CA GLY A 585 5.31 -10.91 -31.16
C GLY A 585 4.92 -12.35 -31.47
N THR A 586 3.62 -12.65 -31.53
CA THR A 586 3.11 -14.04 -31.53
C THR A 586 2.07 -14.30 -32.61
N SER A 587 1.08 -13.41 -32.85
CA SER A 587 0.11 -13.47 -33.97
C SER A 587 -0.41 -14.88 -34.32
N THR A 588 -0.92 -15.58 -33.31
CA THR A 588 -1.27 -17.01 -33.40
C THR A 588 -2.63 -17.29 -34.03
N PHE A 589 -3.41 -16.28 -34.41
CA PHE A 589 -4.57 -16.45 -35.32
C PHE A 589 -4.12 -16.53 -36.80
N SER A 590 -3.06 -17.30 -37.05
CA SER A 590 -2.47 -17.58 -38.35
C SER A 590 -1.89 -19.00 -38.31
N GLU A 591 -2.02 -19.74 -39.41
CA GLU A 591 -1.56 -21.13 -39.54
C GLU A 591 -0.05 -21.27 -39.34
N TYR A 592 0.70 -20.22 -39.67
CA TYR A 592 2.13 -20.07 -39.44
C TYR A 592 2.40 -18.68 -38.85
N THR A 593 3.40 -18.58 -37.98
CA THR A 593 3.85 -17.31 -37.39
C THR A 593 5.37 -17.28 -37.31
N VAL A 594 5.99 -16.09 -37.17
CA VAL A 594 7.45 -15.95 -37.07
C VAL A 594 7.81 -15.33 -35.73
N VAL A 595 8.44 -16.11 -34.86
CA VAL A 595 8.76 -15.73 -33.47
C VAL A 595 10.28 -15.68 -33.25
N GLN A 596 10.74 -14.88 -32.28
CA GLN A 596 12.15 -14.89 -31.87
C GLN A 596 12.44 -16.11 -30.99
N GLU A 597 13.66 -16.64 -31.03
CA GLU A 597 14.10 -17.76 -30.18
C GLU A 597 13.90 -17.49 -28.67
N ILE A 598 13.92 -16.23 -28.26
CA ILE A 598 13.73 -15.80 -26.87
C ILE A 598 12.26 -15.67 -26.45
N ALA A 599 11.31 -15.78 -27.39
CA ALA A 599 9.87 -15.56 -27.21
C ALA A 599 9.05 -16.85 -27.39
N VAL A 600 9.66 -18.00 -27.09
CA VAL A 600 9.10 -19.33 -27.36
C VAL A 600 9.78 -20.37 -26.47
N THR A 601 9.08 -21.44 -26.12
CA THR A 601 9.63 -22.53 -25.31
C THR A 601 9.31 -23.90 -25.88
N LYS A 602 10.20 -24.87 -25.59
CA LYS A 602 10.08 -26.26 -26.02
C LYS A 602 9.35 -27.08 -24.95
N ILE A 603 8.40 -27.89 -25.38
CA ILE A 603 7.55 -28.70 -24.51
C ILE A 603 7.73 -30.19 -24.84
N SER A 604 7.02 -31.08 -24.15
CA SER A 604 7.03 -32.50 -24.49
C SER A 604 6.25 -32.74 -25.78
N ASP A 605 6.79 -33.56 -26.69
CA ASP A 605 6.11 -33.96 -27.92
C ASP A 605 4.80 -34.73 -27.64
N ALA A 606 4.66 -35.30 -26.44
CA ALA A 606 3.44 -35.95 -25.95
C ALA A 606 2.42 -35.00 -25.31
N ALA A 607 2.67 -33.70 -25.27
CA ALA A 607 1.74 -32.71 -24.72
C ALA A 607 0.62 -32.39 -25.74
N PRO A 608 -0.68 -32.46 -25.37
CA PRO A 608 -1.77 -32.16 -26.28
C PRO A 608 -1.85 -30.65 -26.53
N LEU A 609 -1.45 -30.23 -27.75
CA LEU A 609 -1.27 -28.83 -28.14
C LEU A 609 -2.57 -28.00 -28.01
N ASP A 610 -3.72 -28.62 -28.25
CA ASP A 610 -5.07 -28.04 -28.07
C ASP A 610 -5.47 -27.78 -26.62
N LYS A 611 -4.65 -28.24 -25.66
CA LYS A 611 -4.81 -27.97 -24.23
C LYS A 611 -3.75 -26.99 -23.73
N VAL A 612 -2.48 -27.27 -24.04
CA VAL A 612 -1.36 -26.55 -23.42
C VAL A 612 -1.14 -25.12 -23.94
N CYS A 613 -1.75 -24.76 -25.08
CA CYS A 613 -1.74 -23.41 -25.63
C CYS A 613 -2.18 -22.32 -24.61
N LEU A 614 -3.16 -22.63 -23.75
CA LEU A 614 -3.68 -21.71 -22.72
C LEU A 614 -2.70 -21.41 -21.57
N LEU A 615 -1.58 -22.14 -21.48
CA LEU A 615 -0.49 -21.81 -20.56
C LEU A 615 0.39 -20.66 -21.10
N GLY A 616 0.16 -20.22 -22.34
CA GLY A 616 0.83 -19.09 -22.98
C GLY A 616 0.41 -17.70 -22.49
N CYS A 617 -0.76 -17.55 -21.84
CA CYS A 617 -1.14 -16.30 -21.15
C CYS A 617 -2.08 -16.51 -19.95
N GLY A 618 -3.39 -16.65 -20.15
CA GLY A 618 -4.39 -16.38 -19.10
C GLY A 618 -4.30 -17.27 -17.86
N ILE A 619 -4.12 -18.58 -18.04
CA ILE A 619 -4.17 -19.55 -16.93
C ILE A 619 -2.88 -19.52 -16.10
N SER A 620 -1.72 -19.49 -16.76
CA SER A 620 -0.43 -19.30 -16.08
C SER A 620 -0.37 -17.95 -15.35
N THR A 621 -0.96 -16.89 -15.93
CA THR A 621 -1.07 -15.57 -15.30
C THR A 621 -1.86 -15.61 -13.99
N GLY A 622 -3.11 -16.11 -14.01
CA GLY A 622 -3.94 -16.17 -12.80
C GLY A 622 -3.36 -17.11 -11.73
N TYR A 623 -2.89 -18.29 -12.13
CA TYR A 623 -2.29 -19.26 -11.21
C TYR A 623 -1.01 -18.73 -10.55
N GLY A 624 -0.15 -18.07 -11.33
CA GLY A 624 1.07 -17.42 -10.84
C GLY A 624 0.80 -16.16 -10.01
N ALA A 625 -0.30 -15.44 -10.25
CA ALA A 625 -0.68 -14.28 -9.43
C ALA A 625 -0.76 -14.64 -7.94
N ALA A 626 -1.40 -15.77 -7.62
CA ALA A 626 -1.53 -16.28 -6.26
C ALA A 626 -0.21 -16.85 -5.70
N LEU A 627 0.47 -17.69 -6.48
CA LEU A 627 1.66 -18.41 -6.02
C LEU A 627 2.93 -17.54 -5.93
N ASN A 628 3.17 -16.68 -6.93
CA ASN A 628 4.44 -15.97 -7.10
C ASN A 628 4.38 -14.49 -6.68
N THR A 629 3.31 -13.77 -7.05
CA THR A 629 3.20 -12.32 -6.81
C THR A 629 2.57 -12.00 -5.45
N ALA A 630 1.41 -12.59 -5.15
CA ALA A 630 0.78 -12.51 -3.85
C ALA A 630 1.62 -13.28 -2.82
N LYS A 631 2.00 -14.53 -3.17
CA LYS A 631 2.56 -15.54 -2.28
C LYS A 631 1.57 -15.86 -1.15
N VAL A 632 0.37 -16.29 -1.56
CA VAL A 632 -0.73 -16.65 -0.65
C VAL A 632 -0.23 -17.64 0.40
N GLU A 633 -0.48 -17.33 1.68
CA GLU A 633 -0.02 -18.15 2.79
C GLU A 633 -1.07 -19.22 3.15
N PRO A 634 -0.67 -20.43 3.58
CA PRO A 634 -1.59 -21.43 4.11
C PRO A 634 -2.47 -20.87 5.23
N GLY A 635 -3.79 -21.10 5.14
CA GLY A 635 -4.77 -20.58 6.09
C GLY A 635 -5.35 -19.20 5.73
N SER A 636 -4.78 -18.47 4.76
CA SER A 636 -5.24 -17.12 4.35
C SER A 636 -6.71 -17.08 3.89
N THR A 637 -7.34 -15.91 4.04
CA THR A 637 -8.62 -15.57 3.38
C THR A 637 -8.34 -14.76 2.11
N CYS A 638 -8.84 -15.23 0.97
CA CYS A 638 -8.66 -14.59 -0.34
C CYS A 638 -10.01 -14.17 -0.96
N ALA A 639 -10.03 -13.05 -1.69
CA ALA A 639 -11.13 -12.69 -2.60
C ALA A 639 -10.64 -12.61 -4.05
N VAL A 640 -11.43 -13.13 -5.00
CA VAL A 640 -11.12 -13.05 -6.44
C VAL A 640 -12.28 -12.39 -7.17
N PHE A 641 -12.01 -11.22 -7.77
CA PHE A 641 -12.98 -10.39 -8.47
C PHE A 641 -12.92 -10.66 -9.98
N GLY A 642 -14.03 -11.15 -10.54
CA GLY A 642 -14.14 -11.56 -11.94
C GLY A 642 -13.72 -13.01 -12.15
N LEU A 643 -14.68 -13.90 -12.41
CA LEU A 643 -14.46 -15.34 -12.58
C LEU A 643 -14.40 -15.71 -14.06
N GLY A 644 -13.55 -14.99 -14.81
CA GLY A 644 -13.05 -15.44 -16.11
C GLY A 644 -11.88 -16.40 -15.98
N ALA A 645 -11.23 -16.79 -17.09
CA ALA A 645 -10.12 -17.77 -17.09
C ALA A 645 -9.02 -17.42 -16.07
N VAL A 646 -8.58 -16.17 -16.09
CA VAL A 646 -7.58 -15.62 -15.17
C VAL A 646 -8.02 -15.70 -13.70
N GLY A 647 -9.28 -15.35 -13.41
CA GLY A 647 -9.82 -15.40 -12.04
C GLY A 647 -9.99 -16.83 -11.53
N LEU A 648 -10.47 -17.74 -12.36
CA LEU A 648 -10.58 -19.17 -12.01
C LEU A 648 -9.19 -19.80 -11.78
N ALA A 649 -8.19 -19.39 -12.56
CA ALA A 649 -6.80 -19.78 -12.33
C ALA A 649 -6.23 -19.17 -11.03
N ALA A 650 -6.62 -17.94 -10.66
CA ALA A 650 -6.27 -17.35 -9.36
C ALA A 650 -6.96 -18.08 -8.20
N VAL A 651 -8.22 -18.51 -8.34
CA VAL A 651 -8.93 -19.39 -7.38
C VAL A 651 -8.16 -20.71 -7.21
N MET A 652 -7.78 -21.35 -8.31
CA MET A 652 -6.96 -22.58 -8.30
C MET A 652 -5.60 -22.36 -7.62
N GLY A 653 -4.92 -21.24 -7.90
CA GLY A 653 -3.66 -20.86 -7.28
C GLY A 653 -3.78 -20.64 -5.77
N CYS A 654 -4.82 -19.92 -5.33
CA CYS A 654 -5.13 -19.76 -3.90
C CYS A 654 -5.41 -21.10 -3.23
N LYS A 655 -6.09 -22.03 -3.93
CA LYS A 655 -6.39 -23.35 -3.40
C LYS A 655 -5.14 -24.22 -3.24
N VAL A 656 -4.24 -24.20 -4.23
CA VAL A 656 -2.94 -24.90 -4.16
C VAL A 656 -2.02 -24.29 -3.10
N ALA A 657 -2.07 -22.97 -2.89
CA ALA A 657 -1.37 -22.28 -1.81
C ALA A 657 -1.90 -22.61 -0.40
N GLY A 658 -3.06 -23.28 -0.29
CA GLY A 658 -3.64 -23.67 0.99
C GLY A 658 -4.48 -22.59 1.68
N ALA A 659 -5.02 -21.60 0.95
CA ALA A 659 -5.99 -20.65 1.51
C ALA A 659 -7.19 -21.38 2.14
N SER A 660 -7.66 -20.90 3.30
CA SER A 660 -8.76 -21.51 4.05
C SER A 660 -10.13 -21.09 3.54
N ARG A 661 -10.25 -19.83 3.11
CA ARG A 661 -11.44 -19.21 2.53
C ARG A 661 -11.05 -18.57 1.20
N ILE A 662 -11.80 -18.88 0.14
CA ILE A 662 -11.62 -18.30 -1.19
C ILE A 662 -13.00 -17.81 -1.65
N ILE A 663 -13.19 -16.50 -1.54
CA ILE A 663 -14.44 -15.81 -1.84
C ILE A 663 -14.44 -15.40 -3.32
N ALA A 664 -15.30 -16.03 -4.10
CA ALA A 664 -15.46 -15.76 -5.52
C ALA A 664 -16.45 -14.60 -5.73
N VAL A 665 -16.03 -13.51 -6.37
CA VAL A 665 -16.81 -12.27 -6.49
C VAL A 665 -17.10 -11.97 -7.96
N ASP A 666 -18.35 -12.15 -8.38
CA ASP A 666 -18.79 -11.94 -9.77
C ASP A 666 -20.26 -11.49 -9.82
N VAL A 667 -20.66 -10.80 -10.89
CA VAL A 667 -22.06 -10.37 -11.10
C VAL A 667 -22.95 -11.46 -11.70
N ASN A 668 -22.38 -12.54 -12.23
CA ASN A 668 -23.12 -13.74 -12.63
C ASN A 668 -23.05 -14.80 -11.51
N LYS A 669 -24.20 -15.21 -10.95
CA LYS A 669 -24.26 -16.21 -9.86
C LYS A 669 -23.96 -17.63 -10.34
N ASP A 670 -24.25 -17.93 -11.60
CA ASP A 670 -24.00 -19.24 -12.18
C ASP A 670 -22.49 -19.52 -12.20
N LYS A 671 -21.66 -18.46 -12.26
CA LYS A 671 -20.19 -18.52 -12.17
C LYS A 671 -19.64 -19.12 -10.87
N PHE A 672 -20.45 -19.37 -9.83
CA PHE A 672 -19.97 -20.11 -8.64
C PHE A 672 -19.69 -21.60 -8.90
N ASN A 673 -20.32 -22.24 -9.90
CA ASN A 673 -20.31 -23.70 -10.01
C ASN A 673 -18.93 -24.31 -10.35
N ILE A 674 -18.23 -23.87 -11.40
CA ILE A 674 -16.83 -24.25 -11.65
C ILE A 674 -15.86 -23.58 -10.67
N ALA A 675 -16.20 -22.43 -10.08
CA ALA A 675 -15.34 -21.80 -9.08
C ALA A 675 -15.11 -22.75 -7.90
N LYS A 676 -16.14 -23.51 -7.47
CA LYS A 676 -16.01 -24.62 -6.52
C LYS A 676 -15.13 -25.79 -7.03
N VAL A 677 -15.17 -26.09 -8.33
CA VAL A 677 -14.30 -27.12 -8.96
C VAL A 677 -12.82 -26.71 -8.90
N PHE A 678 -12.51 -25.42 -9.06
CA PHE A 678 -11.15 -24.89 -8.89
C PHE A 678 -10.76 -24.64 -7.43
N GLY A 679 -11.72 -24.45 -6.52
CA GLY A 679 -11.50 -24.46 -5.07
C GLY A 679 -12.15 -23.34 -4.26
N ALA A 680 -12.97 -22.48 -4.87
CA ALA A 680 -13.72 -21.44 -4.16
C ALA A 680 -14.63 -22.02 -3.08
N THR A 681 -14.63 -21.41 -1.89
CA THR A 681 -15.43 -21.84 -0.75
C THR A 681 -16.75 -21.08 -0.65
N GLU A 682 -16.76 -19.83 -1.11
CA GLU A 682 -17.83 -18.86 -0.91
C GLU A 682 -18.04 -18.04 -2.18
N PHE A 683 -19.20 -17.42 -2.32
CA PHE A 683 -19.53 -16.54 -3.45
C PHE A 683 -20.28 -15.29 -2.99
N VAL A 684 -19.96 -14.15 -3.60
CA VAL A 684 -20.62 -12.86 -3.31
C VAL A 684 -20.92 -12.15 -4.63
N ASN A 685 -22.19 -11.84 -4.88
CA ASN A 685 -22.58 -10.99 -6.00
C ASN A 685 -22.63 -9.52 -5.54
N PRO A 686 -21.89 -8.59 -6.17
CA PRO A 686 -21.99 -7.17 -5.84
C PRO A 686 -23.39 -6.56 -6.00
N LYS A 687 -24.27 -7.17 -6.79
CA LYS A 687 -25.67 -6.72 -7.01
C LYS A 687 -26.65 -7.20 -5.93
N ASP A 688 -26.22 -8.04 -4.99
CA ASP A 688 -27.09 -8.55 -3.90
C ASP A 688 -27.10 -7.63 -2.65
N TYR A 689 -26.42 -6.49 -2.69
CA TYR A 689 -26.20 -5.61 -1.53
C TYR A 689 -26.29 -4.13 -1.92
N ASP A 690 -26.96 -3.33 -1.07
CA ASP A 690 -26.98 -1.86 -1.19
C ASP A 690 -25.67 -1.20 -0.70
N LYS A 691 -24.79 -1.96 -0.05
CA LYS A 691 -23.49 -1.51 0.47
C LYS A 691 -22.37 -1.70 -0.58
N PRO A 692 -21.32 -0.86 -0.58
CA PRO A 692 -20.11 -1.10 -1.36
C PRO A 692 -19.51 -2.49 -1.07
N ILE A 693 -19.13 -3.23 -2.11
CA ILE A 693 -18.64 -4.62 -2.01
C ILE A 693 -17.44 -4.77 -1.07
N GLN A 694 -16.56 -3.76 -0.98
CA GLN A 694 -15.44 -3.74 -0.04
C GLN A 694 -15.89 -3.73 1.43
N GLN A 695 -17.02 -3.08 1.74
CA GLN A 695 -17.61 -3.10 3.07
C GLN A 695 -18.26 -4.44 3.37
N VAL A 696 -19.02 -5.00 2.42
CA VAL A 696 -19.63 -6.33 2.55
C VAL A 696 -18.57 -7.39 2.85
N LEU A 697 -17.47 -7.42 2.09
CA LEU A 697 -16.36 -8.34 2.33
C LEU A 697 -15.66 -8.08 3.67
N SER A 698 -15.42 -6.82 4.05
CA SER A 698 -14.81 -6.47 5.35
C SER A 698 -15.68 -6.91 6.54
N GLU A 699 -17.01 -6.80 6.43
CA GLU A 699 -17.96 -7.32 7.42
C GLU A 699 -17.98 -8.87 7.43
N MET A 700 -17.97 -9.54 6.27
CA MET A 700 -17.94 -11.00 6.13
C MET A 700 -16.62 -11.68 6.58
N THR A 701 -15.53 -10.92 6.74
CA THR A 701 -14.22 -11.45 7.13
C THR A 701 -13.61 -10.77 8.36
N ASN A 702 -14.40 -9.97 9.10
CA ASN A 702 -13.99 -9.30 10.33
C ASN A 702 -12.75 -8.39 10.16
N GLY A 703 -12.75 -7.57 9.09
CA GLY A 703 -11.75 -6.52 8.84
C GLY A 703 -11.28 -6.41 7.39
N GLY A 704 -11.42 -7.49 6.60
CA GLY A 704 -11.02 -7.57 5.19
C GLY A 704 -10.26 -8.86 4.87
N VAL A 705 -9.91 -9.07 3.60
CA VAL A 705 -9.17 -10.27 3.15
C VAL A 705 -7.65 -10.11 3.26
N ASP A 706 -6.91 -11.20 3.41
CA ASP A 706 -5.43 -11.15 3.38
C ASP A 706 -4.92 -10.79 1.98
N PHE A 707 -5.56 -11.36 0.95
CA PHE A 707 -5.24 -11.15 -0.46
C PHE A 707 -6.49 -10.92 -1.30
N SER A 708 -6.47 -9.92 -2.18
CA SER A 708 -7.49 -9.74 -3.22
C SER A 708 -6.87 -9.76 -4.62
N PHE A 709 -7.55 -10.41 -5.55
CA PHE A 709 -7.15 -10.51 -6.95
C PHE A 709 -8.20 -9.82 -7.80
N GLU A 710 -7.81 -8.81 -8.58
CA GLU A 710 -8.66 -8.21 -9.60
C GLU A 710 -8.34 -8.84 -10.95
N CYS A 711 -9.36 -9.38 -11.62
CA CYS A 711 -9.24 -10.12 -12.87
C CYS A 711 -10.29 -9.68 -13.92
N VAL A 712 -10.80 -8.43 -13.83
CA VAL A 712 -11.80 -7.87 -14.77
C VAL A 712 -11.17 -6.85 -15.72
N GLY A 713 -10.08 -6.19 -15.34
CA GLY A 713 -9.52 -5.06 -16.09
C GLY A 713 -10.29 -3.76 -15.84
N ASN A 714 -10.91 -3.58 -14.66
CA ASN A 714 -11.71 -2.40 -14.34
C ASN A 714 -11.16 -1.64 -13.12
N VAL A 715 -10.78 -0.37 -13.33
CA VAL A 715 -10.14 0.46 -12.29
C VAL A 715 -10.96 0.66 -11.02
N GLN A 716 -12.30 0.66 -11.10
CA GLN A 716 -13.14 0.72 -9.90
C GLN A 716 -13.19 -0.62 -9.17
N VAL A 717 -13.15 -1.75 -9.89
CA VAL A 717 -13.01 -3.08 -9.28
C VAL A 717 -11.61 -3.23 -8.66
N MET A 718 -10.55 -2.70 -9.29
CA MET A 718 -9.19 -2.69 -8.72
C MET A 718 -9.14 -1.93 -7.39
N ARG A 719 -9.80 -0.76 -7.32
CA ARG A 719 -9.98 0.00 -6.07
C ARG A 719 -10.76 -0.81 -5.03
N ASN A 720 -11.91 -1.37 -5.41
CA ASN A 720 -12.75 -2.16 -4.50
C ASN A 720 -12.00 -3.39 -3.96
N ALA A 721 -11.17 -4.04 -4.79
CA ALA A 721 -10.33 -5.16 -4.39
C ALA A 721 -9.31 -4.73 -3.32
N LEU A 722 -8.54 -3.66 -3.55
CA LEU A 722 -7.62 -3.12 -2.54
C LEU A 722 -8.35 -2.70 -1.26
N GLU A 723 -9.49 -2.01 -1.38
CA GLU A 723 -10.24 -1.52 -0.22
C GLU A 723 -10.95 -2.66 0.56
N SER A 724 -11.14 -3.84 -0.05
CA SER A 724 -11.64 -5.05 0.62
C SER A 724 -10.58 -5.81 1.43
N CYS A 725 -9.29 -5.53 1.21
CA CYS A 725 -8.20 -6.15 1.96
C CYS A 725 -8.16 -5.70 3.42
N HIS A 726 -7.61 -6.51 4.32
CA HIS A 726 -7.51 -6.18 5.74
C HIS A 726 -6.62 -4.96 5.96
N LYS A 727 -7.11 -3.97 6.71
CA LYS A 727 -6.29 -2.82 7.13
C LYS A 727 -5.11 -3.32 7.97
N GLY A 728 -3.91 -2.84 7.66
CA GLY A 728 -2.69 -3.15 8.41
C GLY A 728 -1.73 -4.13 7.75
N TRP A 729 -2.17 -4.97 6.81
CA TRP A 729 -1.28 -5.89 6.05
C TRP A 729 -1.80 -6.37 4.69
N GLY A 730 -3.10 -6.30 4.42
CA GLY A 730 -3.71 -6.98 3.28
C GLY A 730 -3.21 -6.46 1.93
N THR A 731 -3.03 -7.38 0.97
CA THR A 731 -2.41 -7.09 -0.34
C THR A 731 -3.42 -7.24 -1.48
N GLY A 732 -3.62 -6.18 -2.26
CA GLY A 732 -4.36 -6.22 -3.53
C GLY A 732 -3.42 -6.47 -4.71
N ILE A 733 -3.81 -7.38 -5.60
CA ILE A 733 -3.07 -7.75 -6.82
C ILE A 733 -3.94 -7.42 -8.03
N ILE A 734 -3.47 -6.49 -8.87
CA ILE A 734 -4.01 -6.25 -10.20
C ILE A 734 -3.52 -7.36 -11.14
N VAL A 735 -4.46 -8.09 -11.74
CA VAL A 735 -4.20 -9.12 -12.77
C VAL A 735 -4.91 -8.76 -14.08
N GLY A 736 -6.07 -8.09 -14.01
CA GLY A 736 -6.79 -7.59 -15.17
C GLY A 736 -6.06 -6.44 -15.88
N TRP A 737 -5.99 -6.50 -17.21
CA TRP A 737 -5.33 -5.48 -18.03
C TRP A 737 -6.28 -4.33 -18.37
N THR A 738 -5.81 -3.08 -18.25
CA THR A 738 -6.47 -1.90 -18.84
C THR A 738 -5.53 -0.70 -18.91
N ASP A 739 -5.73 0.15 -19.92
CA ASP A 739 -4.97 1.39 -20.16
C ASP A 739 -5.86 2.55 -20.66
N VAL A 740 -7.19 2.42 -20.53
CA VAL A 740 -8.16 3.50 -20.83
C VAL A 740 -8.44 4.43 -19.65
N ALA A 741 -8.01 4.07 -18.43
CA ALA A 741 -8.15 4.91 -17.24
C ALA A 741 -7.00 4.65 -16.25
N ASP A 742 -6.65 5.68 -15.46
CA ASP A 742 -5.81 5.51 -14.27
C ASP A 742 -6.59 4.78 -13.16
N VAL A 743 -5.89 4.01 -12.34
CA VAL A 743 -6.42 3.41 -11.10
C VAL A 743 -6.14 4.34 -9.92
N SER A 744 -7.08 4.47 -8.97
CA SER A 744 -6.98 5.43 -7.86
C SER A 744 -7.51 4.92 -6.52
N THR A 745 -7.01 5.51 -5.42
CA THR A 745 -7.49 5.26 -4.06
C THR A 745 -7.13 6.41 -3.11
N ARG A 746 -7.71 6.47 -1.91
CA ARG A 746 -7.28 7.43 -0.86
C ARG A 746 -5.92 6.99 -0.34
N PRO A 747 -4.89 7.86 -0.22
CA PRO A 747 -3.57 7.47 0.30
C PRO A 747 -3.64 6.79 1.66
N LEU A 748 -4.60 7.19 2.52
CA LEU A 748 -4.89 6.54 3.79
C LEU A 748 -5.13 5.03 3.69
N GLN A 749 -5.68 4.51 2.59
CA GLN A 749 -5.89 3.06 2.41
C GLN A 749 -4.55 2.30 2.32
N LEU A 750 -3.50 2.93 1.78
CA LEU A 750 -2.14 2.39 1.69
C LEU A 750 -1.32 2.72 2.95
N ILE A 751 -1.41 3.96 3.46
CA ILE A 751 -0.75 4.40 4.72
C ILE A 751 -1.19 3.49 5.87
N ALA A 752 -2.46 3.11 5.94
CA ALA A 752 -2.98 2.11 6.88
C ALA A 752 -2.52 0.67 6.61
N GLY A 753 -1.34 0.46 6.02
CA GLY A 753 -0.63 -0.82 5.94
C GLY A 753 -1.08 -1.78 4.84
N ARG A 754 -1.91 -1.35 3.88
CA ARG A 754 -2.19 -2.18 2.69
C ARG A 754 -1.11 -2.03 1.63
N THR A 755 -0.99 -3.05 0.80
CA THR A 755 -0.06 -3.08 -0.33
C THR A 755 -0.83 -3.29 -1.63
N TRP A 756 -0.55 -2.48 -2.65
CA TRP A 756 -0.91 -2.72 -4.04
C TRP A 756 0.29 -3.33 -4.78
N LYS A 757 0.03 -4.39 -5.54
CA LYS A 757 0.91 -4.94 -6.57
C LYS A 757 0.10 -5.09 -7.85
N GLY A 758 0.78 -5.23 -8.98
CA GLY A 758 0.24 -5.96 -10.12
C GLY A 758 1.09 -7.19 -10.43
N THR A 759 0.64 -7.99 -11.40
CA THR A 759 1.40 -9.15 -11.91
C THR A 759 1.39 -9.17 -13.43
N PHE A 760 2.53 -9.45 -14.03
CA PHE A 760 2.66 -9.70 -15.46
C PHE A 760 3.01 -11.17 -15.65
N PHE A 761 2.24 -11.88 -16.48
CA PHE A 761 2.40 -13.32 -16.71
C PHE A 761 2.54 -14.16 -15.42
N GLY A 762 1.81 -13.77 -14.37
CA GLY A 762 1.81 -14.48 -13.08
C GLY A 762 3.16 -14.52 -12.36
N GLY A 763 4.09 -13.63 -12.71
CA GLY A 763 5.46 -13.65 -12.19
C GLY A 763 6.32 -14.83 -12.67
N TRP A 764 5.88 -15.61 -13.66
CA TRP A 764 6.66 -16.72 -14.21
C TRP A 764 7.75 -16.25 -15.16
N LYS A 765 9.00 -16.71 -14.98
CA LYS A 765 10.05 -16.66 -16.02
C LYS A 765 9.60 -17.54 -17.18
N SER A 766 9.11 -16.94 -18.25
CA SER A 766 8.17 -17.59 -19.19
C SER A 766 8.73 -18.86 -19.82
N VAL A 767 9.87 -18.75 -20.51
CA VAL A 767 10.51 -19.84 -21.26
C VAL A 767 10.93 -20.98 -20.32
N GLU A 768 11.42 -20.66 -19.11
CA GLU A 768 11.81 -21.66 -18.11
C GLU A 768 10.64 -22.31 -17.36
N SER A 769 9.50 -21.64 -17.24
CA SER A 769 8.41 -22.06 -16.34
C SER A 769 7.29 -22.79 -17.07
N VAL A 770 6.94 -22.36 -18.29
CA VAL A 770 5.83 -22.96 -19.04
C VAL A 770 6.03 -24.46 -19.33
N PRO A 771 7.24 -24.99 -19.65
CA PRO A 771 7.44 -26.44 -19.77
C PRO A 771 7.18 -27.20 -18.47
N LYS A 772 7.44 -26.57 -17.30
CA LYS A 772 7.14 -27.14 -15.99
C LYS A 772 5.63 -27.15 -15.73
N LEU A 773 4.92 -26.09 -16.11
CA LEU A 773 3.45 -26.02 -16.06
C LEU A 773 2.80 -27.07 -16.99
N VAL A 774 3.38 -27.31 -18.18
CA VAL A 774 2.95 -28.40 -19.08
C VAL A 774 3.11 -29.77 -18.42
N LEU A 775 4.26 -30.05 -17.80
CA LEU A 775 4.48 -31.30 -17.07
C LEU A 775 3.55 -31.44 -15.85
N ASP A 776 3.25 -30.35 -15.14
CA ASP A 776 2.31 -30.33 -14.03
C ASP A 776 0.85 -30.54 -14.47
N TYR A 777 0.47 -30.05 -15.65
CA TYR A 777 -0.81 -30.41 -16.28
C TYR A 777 -0.84 -31.89 -16.71
N MET A 778 0.20 -32.40 -17.38
CA MET A 778 0.27 -33.82 -17.77
C MET A 778 0.26 -34.76 -16.54
N ALA A 779 0.80 -34.29 -15.40
CA ALA A 779 0.71 -34.95 -14.09
C ALA A 779 -0.61 -34.67 -13.33
N LYS A 780 -1.61 -34.05 -13.97
CA LYS A 780 -2.95 -33.72 -13.46
C LYS A 780 -2.98 -32.83 -12.20
N LYS A 781 -1.93 -32.03 -11.97
CA LYS A 781 -1.88 -31.04 -10.88
C LYS A 781 -2.60 -29.74 -11.27
N ILE A 782 -2.53 -29.37 -12.56
CA ILE A 782 -3.24 -28.22 -13.14
C ILE A 782 -4.48 -28.72 -13.86
N LYS A 783 -5.65 -28.15 -13.54
CA LYS A 783 -6.95 -28.54 -14.08
C LYS A 783 -7.25 -27.91 -15.46
N LEU A 784 -6.36 -28.10 -16.42
CA LEU A 784 -6.38 -27.36 -17.69
C LEU A 784 -7.63 -27.64 -18.53
N ASP A 785 -8.08 -28.89 -18.56
CA ASP A 785 -9.28 -29.32 -19.30
C ASP A 785 -10.57 -28.64 -18.81
N GLU A 786 -10.66 -28.34 -17.51
CA GLU A 786 -11.83 -27.70 -16.87
C GLU A 786 -11.98 -26.22 -17.27
N PHE A 787 -10.95 -25.61 -17.86
CA PHE A 787 -11.05 -24.28 -18.48
C PHE A 787 -11.50 -24.34 -19.94
N ILE A 788 -11.29 -25.48 -20.62
CA ILE A 788 -11.52 -25.56 -22.07
C ILE A 788 -13.00 -25.78 -22.30
N THR A 789 -13.65 -24.67 -22.60
CA THR A 789 -15.06 -24.65 -22.92
C THR A 789 -15.24 -24.76 -24.42
N HIS A 790 -14.78 -23.84 -25.29
CA HIS A 790 -14.90 -24.00 -26.77
C HIS A 790 -13.71 -24.64 -27.49
N ASN A 791 -14.04 -25.51 -28.43
CA ASN A 791 -13.17 -25.99 -29.50
C ASN A 791 -13.75 -25.50 -30.84
N LEU A 792 -12.97 -24.76 -31.62
CA LEU A 792 -13.39 -24.09 -32.86
C LEU A 792 -12.34 -24.19 -33.97
N THR A 793 -12.73 -23.97 -35.22
CA THR A 793 -11.79 -23.84 -36.36
C THR A 793 -11.47 -22.37 -36.66
N LEU A 794 -10.36 -22.08 -37.34
CA LEU A 794 -9.84 -20.70 -37.50
C LEU A 794 -10.75 -19.78 -38.34
N ASP A 795 -11.49 -20.33 -39.30
CA ASP A 795 -12.53 -19.63 -40.06
C ASP A 795 -13.67 -19.10 -39.17
N LYS A 796 -13.87 -19.72 -38.00
CA LYS A 796 -14.86 -19.35 -36.98
C LYS A 796 -14.29 -18.43 -35.89
N ILE A 797 -13.14 -17.77 -36.09
CA ILE A 797 -12.57 -16.83 -35.08
C ILE A 797 -13.52 -15.69 -34.68
N ASN A 798 -14.37 -15.20 -35.59
CA ASN A 798 -15.39 -14.20 -35.28
C ASN A 798 -16.57 -14.79 -34.47
N GLU A 799 -16.84 -16.09 -34.61
CA GLU A 799 -17.77 -16.82 -33.74
C GLU A 799 -17.17 -16.86 -32.32
N ALA A 800 -15.87 -17.20 -32.18
CA ALA A 800 -15.17 -17.19 -30.89
C ALA A 800 -15.27 -15.84 -30.16
N PHE A 801 -15.05 -14.71 -30.84
CA PHE A 801 -15.26 -13.37 -30.27
C PHE A 801 -16.73 -13.04 -30.00
N THR A 802 -17.66 -13.53 -30.83
CA THR A 802 -19.11 -13.40 -30.58
C THR A 802 -19.51 -14.14 -29.31
N LEU A 803 -18.96 -15.32 -29.07
CA LEU A 803 -19.19 -16.11 -27.85
C LEU A 803 -18.54 -15.44 -26.64
N MET A 804 -17.33 -14.90 -26.82
CA MET A 804 -16.62 -14.07 -25.84
C MET A 804 -17.46 -12.88 -25.33
N THR A 805 -18.34 -12.36 -26.17
CA THR A 805 -19.20 -11.21 -25.87
C THR A 805 -20.66 -11.59 -25.61
N ALA A 806 -21.15 -12.75 -26.06
CA ALA A 806 -22.53 -13.21 -25.87
C ALA A 806 -22.80 -13.72 -24.44
N GLY A 807 -21.79 -14.24 -23.75
CA GLY A 807 -21.86 -14.49 -22.30
C GLY A 807 -22.22 -13.21 -21.51
N LYS A 808 -21.93 -12.02 -22.05
CA LYS A 808 -22.28 -10.72 -21.44
C LYS A 808 -23.81 -10.45 -21.46
N ARG A 809 -24.65 -11.38 -21.94
CA ARG A 809 -26.10 -11.16 -22.16
C ARG A 809 -27.06 -12.31 -21.80
N ASN A 810 -26.63 -13.56 -21.58
CA ASN A 810 -27.53 -14.73 -21.48
C ASN A 810 -27.62 -15.37 -20.09
N LYS A 811 -28.77 -15.99 -19.80
CA LYS A 811 -29.15 -16.59 -18.49
C LYS A 811 -29.55 -18.07 -18.63
N LYS A 812 -28.67 -18.93 -19.18
CA LYS A 812 -28.93 -20.38 -19.30
C LYS A 812 -27.81 -21.20 -18.67
N ALA A 813 -28.20 -22.20 -17.89
CA ALA A 813 -27.42 -22.76 -16.77
C ALA A 813 -26.24 -23.68 -17.14
N ASN A 814 -25.87 -23.76 -18.42
CA ASN A 814 -24.63 -24.41 -18.85
C ASN A 814 -23.58 -23.36 -19.25
N ASP A 815 -24.01 -22.22 -19.81
CA ASP A 815 -23.19 -21.31 -20.61
C ASP A 815 -22.30 -20.32 -19.83
N ILE A 816 -21.31 -20.80 -19.07
CA ILE A 816 -20.82 -20.04 -17.91
C ILE A 816 -19.36 -19.52 -17.98
N TYR A 817 -18.38 -20.13 -18.68
CA TYR A 817 -16.94 -19.79 -18.49
C TYR A 817 -16.02 -19.72 -19.70
N ASP A 818 -14.95 -18.95 -19.49
CA ASP A 818 -13.99 -18.46 -20.46
C ASP A 818 -12.88 -19.47 -20.78
N GLY A 819 -12.82 -19.97 -22.02
CA GLY A 819 -11.68 -20.72 -22.53
C GLY A 819 -11.95 -21.33 -23.90
N VAL A 820 -11.66 -20.56 -24.95
CA VAL A 820 -11.87 -20.98 -26.35
C VAL A 820 -10.54 -21.36 -26.98
N THR A 821 -10.31 -22.66 -27.17
CA THR A 821 -9.26 -23.15 -28.07
C THR A 821 -9.79 -23.13 -29.51
N VAL A 822 -9.12 -22.39 -30.39
CA VAL A 822 -9.22 -22.56 -31.83
C VAL A 822 -8.17 -23.59 -32.25
N LYS A 823 -8.62 -24.74 -32.78
CA LYS A 823 -7.81 -25.83 -33.31
C LYS A 823 -7.86 -25.81 -34.83
N GLN A 824 -6.71 -25.89 -35.48
CA GLN A 824 -6.63 -26.03 -36.93
C GLN A 824 -6.82 -27.51 -37.32
N ILE A 825 -7.73 -27.78 -38.25
CA ILE A 825 -7.96 -29.15 -38.77
C ILE A 825 -7.24 -29.29 -40.10
N THR A 826 -6.28 -30.21 -40.16
CA THR A 826 -5.58 -30.61 -41.39
C THR A 826 -6.48 -31.52 -42.24
N GLN A 827 -7.46 -30.90 -42.89
CA GLN A 827 -8.37 -31.39 -43.95
C GLN A 827 -9.24 -32.65 -43.74
N ASP A 828 -8.89 -33.60 -42.87
CA ASP A 828 -9.62 -34.87 -42.74
C ASP A 828 -10.32 -35.06 -41.38
N LEU A 829 -11.52 -35.66 -41.46
CA LEU A 829 -12.36 -36.21 -40.39
C LEU A 829 -13.00 -35.25 -39.35
N GLY A 830 -14.32 -35.05 -39.50
CA GLY A 830 -15.29 -35.13 -38.40
C GLY A 830 -15.47 -33.90 -37.48
N PHE A 831 -16.64 -33.27 -37.56
CA PHE A 831 -17.08 -32.24 -36.59
C PHE A 831 -17.60 -32.86 -35.30
N ASP A 832 -17.27 -32.25 -34.15
CA ASP A 832 -18.19 -32.13 -33.01
C ASP A 832 -17.77 -30.94 -32.10
N ILE A 833 -18.71 -30.42 -31.29
CA ILE A 833 -18.62 -29.07 -30.67
C ILE A 833 -19.12 -29.07 -29.21
N ASN A 834 -18.39 -28.39 -28.31
CA ASN A 834 -18.82 -27.85 -27.01
C ASN A 834 -18.01 -26.57 -26.73
N PHE A 835 -18.59 -25.50 -26.08
CA PHE A 835 -18.20 -24.00 -26.16
C PHE A 835 -18.54 -23.34 -24.73
N TYR A 836 -17.93 -22.21 -24.22
CA TYR A 836 -18.49 -21.03 -23.42
C TYR A 836 -17.62 -19.72 -23.24
N TYR A 837 -18.17 -18.62 -22.62
CA TYR A 837 -17.45 -17.39 -22.12
C TYR A 837 -18.26 -16.43 -21.15
N SER A 838 -17.63 -15.32 -20.72
CA SER A 838 -17.92 -14.32 -19.64
C SER A 838 -19.10 -13.33 -19.74
N GLY A 839 -19.50 -12.69 -18.62
CA GLY A 839 -20.46 -11.58 -18.63
C GLY A 839 -20.40 -10.53 -17.50
N VAL A 840 -20.67 -9.24 -17.82
CA VAL A 840 -20.78 -8.08 -16.91
C VAL A 840 -21.82 -7.06 -17.43
N GLU A 841 -22.65 -6.51 -16.55
CA GLU A 841 -23.39 -5.25 -16.80
C GLU A 841 -22.80 -4.13 -15.93
N ALA A 842 -22.55 -2.95 -16.50
CA ALA A 842 -22.12 -1.77 -15.74
C ALA A 842 -23.32 -0.88 -15.36
N ALA A 843 -23.53 -0.66 -14.07
CA ALA A 843 -24.55 0.25 -13.57
C ALA A 843 -24.04 1.71 -13.62
N ALA A 844 -24.32 2.41 -14.73
CA ALA A 844 -24.14 3.85 -14.80
C ALA A 844 -25.24 4.56 -13.98
N ALA A 845 -24.94 4.88 -12.72
CA ALA A 845 -25.85 5.62 -11.85
C ALA A 845 -26.01 7.08 -12.35
N THR A 846 -27.06 7.33 -13.13
CA THR A 846 -27.37 8.66 -13.66
C THR A 846 -27.73 9.64 -12.55
N TRP A 847 -26.86 10.64 -12.33
CA TRP A 847 -27.18 11.80 -11.50
C TRP A 847 -28.29 12.63 -12.18
N GLN A 848 -29.53 12.50 -11.71
CA GLN A 848 -30.58 13.45 -12.05
C GLN A 848 -30.28 14.80 -11.41
N ARG A 849 -30.00 15.81 -12.24
CA ARG A 849 -30.18 17.22 -11.89
C ARG A 849 -31.47 17.72 -12.54
N ASP A 850 -32.55 17.73 -11.77
CA ASP A 850 -33.57 18.76 -11.96
C ASP A 850 -33.06 20.08 -11.36
N GLY A 851 -33.54 21.24 -11.83
CA GLY A 851 -33.00 22.53 -11.39
C GLY A 851 -33.26 23.79 -12.23
N SER A 852 -34.08 23.73 -13.29
CA SER A 852 -34.73 24.88 -13.97
C SER A 852 -33.89 25.97 -14.70
N SER A 853 -34.35 26.33 -15.91
CA SER A 853 -34.09 27.59 -16.67
C SER A 853 -32.64 27.85 -17.17
N ASN A 854 -32.38 28.32 -18.40
CA ASN A 854 -33.18 29.14 -19.31
C ASN A 854 -33.00 28.81 -20.81
N LYS A 855 -34.09 29.05 -21.59
CA LYS A 855 -34.22 29.42 -23.02
C LYS A 855 -33.16 28.98 -24.06
N ILE A 856 -33.65 28.31 -25.11
CA ILE A 856 -32.97 28.12 -26.41
C ILE A 856 -33.60 29.01 -27.48
N SER A 857 -32.76 29.69 -28.26
CA SER A 857 -33.00 30.34 -29.57
C SER A 857 -31.64 30.91 -30.03
N ASP A 858 -31.18 30.86 -31.28
CA ASP A 858 -31.63 30.24 -32.54
C ASP A 858 -30.36 30.17 -33.44
N GLY A 859 -30.38 29.49 -34.59
CA GLY A 859 -29.31 29.63 -35.59
C GLY A 859 -28.70 28.34 -36.15
N SER A 860 -29.18 27.98 -37.33
CA SER A 860 -28.60 27.08 -38.33
C SER A 860 -27.07 27.10 -38.50
N ALA A 861 -26.47 25.92 -38.77
CA ALA A 861 -25.75 25.65 -40.03
C ALA A 861 -25.39 24.16 -40.18
N GLU A 862 -25.61 23.58 -41.36
CA GLU A 862 -25.03 22.29 -41.75
C GLU A 862 -23.59 22.48 -42.27
N VAL A 863 -22.67 21.58 -41.92
CA VAL A 863 -21.51 21.27 -42.76
C VAL A 863 -21.25 19.76 -42.73
N GLN A 864 -21.60 19.08 -43.82
CA GLN A 864 -21.09 17.73 -44.07
C GLN A 864 -19.58 17.78 -44.37
N ARG A 865 -18.81 16.85 -43.81
CA ARG A 865 -17.58 16.34 -44.45
C ARG A 865 -17.46 14.84 -44.23
N HIS A 866 -17.23 14.11 -45.33
CA HIS A 866 -16.85 12.71 -45.28
C HIS A 866 -15.42 12.57 -44.74
N THR A 867 -15.23 11.68 -43.77
CA THR A 867 -14.19 10.65 -43.78
C THR A 867 -14.57 9.53 -42.82
#